data_AF-A0A7S2WQJ9-F1
#
_entry.id   AF-A0A7S2WQJ9-F1
#
_cell.length_a   1.000
_cell.length_b   1.000
_cell.length_c   1.000
_cell.angle_alpha   90.00
_cell.angle_beta   90.00
_cell.angle_gamma   90.00
#
_symmetry.space_group_name_H-M   'P 1'
#
loop_
_entity.id
_entity.type
_entity.pdbx_description
1 polymer ?
#
loop_
_entity_poly.entity_id
_entity_poly.type
_entity_poly.pdbx_seq_one_letter_code
_entity_poly.pdbx_strand_id
1 'polypeptide(L)'
;MEFDDLVDSPRANIKKNGTLANTVEEIRGYDELLDTYSLHLFIIRNGKAVTRTPEFVSFRRKYSYAWGGILTVISHLEALMARFSIPFAYVDGQTVAELSLDESCVKNPNLLLSCVRNADQIKEWMGDPGRGYLSRTPEAKHAAAAKIQSLYRMFRQKRAYGVYLTHSRAAVTVQRYFRVVLARRDCKERLRNKQAKDESTWNSLQALLVKRWPEISNKKRLIIHVPSLTYSEELRFPTAHFSILQNLQMGRLCELSDPNVDIIYISPVQIPADVIDYYTKLFNVGGIDKSESRFKVIVPENASRFPCHFALTTLLRYSPKAMKKLRRLSVGRNAYIVPGQVGEDDRMLATELNVPLLGATPDLVAHCCIKSAMKNIIKKAEVNMPPGGHDIYEMHELTSTLSKLVAANLDIRRWVLKIDDEFGGRGHAVINVDKIRVVRELRLERARITSKHVLKRAYWSRPEVQLSARKRLEPVFGQKELSSKVSLLCRQIYPTWADYLKQFMRVGGVIEAVPENVVSNPSVNVLIPPKGDIQILSTHEEMFSKSNPFQVIGSSFPQSSVPHQALKGATWAIVEKLKQMGLVGYVSVNFVAFYDHYVQALRLWAVDINPRYSTSLSSYMFFKLLVQGTTNEATGEYLAVLKENPEAQPPPQKKPVNEFEKDDVELGLAESKVEPPPEKNFVSRTCVAIDAFYHPSLSTMVYGSFFNVCRLHGVSYDLHAVKGTAFTLYESLASGVIGAVAVGESKQDAINSMYRSLGFVQKQVGPNVSRRKKVGHCTTSEPYDGTCPIA
;
A
#
# COMPACT_ATOMS: atom_id res chain seq x y z
N MET A 1 25.29 -67.06 -43.70
CA MET A 1 25.63 -66.18 -42.57
C MET A 1 25.21 -66.78 -41.24
N GLU A 2 25.78 -67.86 -40.70
CA GLU A 2 26.69 -68.97 -41.11
C GLU A 2 26.81 -69.76 -39.79
N PHE A 3 26.28 -70.97 -39.53
CA PHE A 3 25.91 -72.19 -40.26
C PHE A 3 27.05 -73.21 -40.52
N ASP A 4 26.68 -74.50 -40.30
CA ASP A 4 27.31 -75.80 -40.65
C ASP A 4 27.81 -76.68 -39.45
N ASP A 5 27.67 -78.04 -39.39
CA ASP A 5 26.56 -78.93 -39.85
C ASP A 5 26.59 -80.38 -39.20
N LEU A 6 25.99 -81.44 -39.81
CA LEU A 6 25.47 -82.73 -39.23
C LEU A 6 26.26 -84.03 -39.69
N VAL A 7 26.01 -85.36 -39.48
CA VAL A 7 25.09 -86.37 -38.79
C VAL A 7 25.72 -87.81 -38.98
N ASP A 8 25.33 -89.02 -38.47
CA ASP A 8 24.90 -89.64 -37.18
C ASP A 8 24.76 -91.23 -37.30
N SER A 9 24.59 -91.98 -36.19
CA SER A 9 23.84 -93.29 -36.02
C SER A 9 24.49 -94.74 -36.16
N PRO A 10 23.84 -95.86 -35.65
CA PRO A 10 24.47 -97.15 -35.17
C PRO A 10 23.74 -98.52 -35.53
N ARG A 11 24.03 -99.71 -34.88
CA ARG A 11 23.13 -100.95 -34.70
C ARG A 11 23.66 -102.22 -33.93
N ALA A 12 22.80 -103.23 -33.57
CA ALA A 12 23.08 -104.59 -32.94
C ALA A 12 21.87 -105.62 -32.92
N ASN A 13 22.01 -106.97 -32.65
CA ASN A 13 20.87 -107.96 -32.35
C ASN A 13 21.17 -109.43 -31.78
N ILE A 14 20.14 -110.33 -31.54
CA ILE A 14 20.04 -111.50 -30.55
C ILE A 14 19.10 -112.72 -30.97
N LYS A 15 19.11 -113.99 -30.38
CA LYS A 15 17.89 -114.82 -29.89
C LYS A 15 17.92 -116.32 -29.37
N LYS A 16 16.84 -116.71 -28.61
CA LYS A 16 16.19 -118.05 -28.21
C LYS A 16 16.27 -118.45 -26.68
N ASN A 17 15.47 -119.32 -25.98
CA ASN A 17 14.11 -119.99 -26.03
C ASN A 17 13.69 -120.62 -24.62
N GLY A 18 12.48 -121.20 -24.37
CA GLY A 18 12.10 -121.96 -23.11
C GLY A 18 10.62 -122.51 -22.94
N THR A 19 10.28 -123.29 -21.87
CA THR A 19 8.95 -124.01 -21.61
C THR A 19 8.65 -124.40 -20.11
N LEU A 20 7.48 -125.03 -19.74
CA LEU A 20 6.96 -125.29 -18.33
C LEU A 20 5.88 -126.45 -18.17
N ALA A 21 5.59 -127.02 -16.96
CA ALA A 21 4.41 -127.91 -16.65
C ALA A 21 3.88 -128.00 -15.15
N ASN A 22 4.45 -128.84 -14.26
CA ASN A 22 3.85 -129.27 -12.95
C ASN A 22 3.55 -128.16 -11.90
N THR A 23 3.99 -126.93 -12.13
CA THR A 23 4.03 -125.83 -11.15
C THR A 23 2.66 -125.25 -10.76
N VAL A 24 1.55 -125.81 -11.25
CA VAL A 24 0.25 -125.11 -11.32
C VAL A 24 -0.58 -125.18 -10.04
N GLU A 25 -0.49 -126.24 -9.24
CA GLU A 25 -1.39 -126.42 -8.08
C GLU A 25 -0.93 -125.65 -6.84
N GLU A 26 0.37 -125.59 -6.55
CA GLU A 26 0.92 -124.78 -5.43
C GLU A 26 0.61 -123.28 -5.59
N ILE A 27 0.56 -122.78 -6.83
CA ILE A 27 0.26 -121.37 -7.13
C ILE A 27 -1.14 -120.97 -6.64
N ARG A 28 -2.14 -121.87 -6.71
CA ARG A 28 -3.53 -121.54 -6.34
C ARG A 28 -3.68 -121.15 -4.88
N GLY A 29 -3.07 -121.91 -3.95
CA GLY A 29 -3.18 -121.62 -2.51
C GLY A 29 -2.45 -120.34 -2.09
N TYR A 30 -1.36 -120.00 -2.76
CA TYR A 30 -0.61 -118.76 -2.51
C TYR A 30 -1.37 -117.51 -3.00
N ASP A 31 -2.07 -117.63 -4.13
CA ASP A 31 -2.84 -116.54 -4.73
C ASP A 31 -4.05 -116.09 -3.88
N GLU A 32 -4.79 -117.03 -3.30
CA GLU A 32 -5.97 -116.73 -2.46
C GLU A 32 -5.58 -116.04 -1.13
N LEU A 33 -4.43 -116.39 -0.55
CA LEU A 33 -3.88 -115.73 0.64
C LEU A 33 -3.45 -114.29 0.35
N LEU A 34 -2.79 -114.06 -0.78
CA LEU A 34 -2.40 -112.72 -1.23
C LEU A 34 -3.62 -111.82 -1.47
N ASP A 35 -4.61 -112.32 -2.21
CA ASP A 35 -5.82 -111.55 -2.52
C ASP A 35 -6.65 -111.26 -1.27
N THR A 36 -6.58 -112.10 -0.23
CA THR A 36 -7.23 -111.84 1.07
C THR A 36 -6.48 -110.78 1.88
N TYR A 37 -5.19 -111.00 2.19
CA TYR A 37 -4.45 -110.28 3.23
C TYR A 37 -3.49 -109.18 2.73
N SER A 38 -3.29 -109.00 1.43
CA SER A 38 -2.37 -107.98 0.91
C SER A 38 -2.86 -106.54 1.13
N LEU A 39 -1.91 -105.62 1.33
CA LEU A 39 -2.14 -104.18 1.36
C LEU A 39 -2.19 -103.55 -0.05
N HIS A 40 -1.95 -104.33 -1.11
CA HIS A 40 -2.04 -103.88 -2.52
C HIS A 40 -1.20 -102.63 -2.86
N LEU A 41 -0.09 -102.44 -2.15
CA LEU A 41 0.89 -101.38 -2.40
C LEU A 41 1.62 -101.63 -3.72
N PHE A 42 1.78 -100.60 -4.55
CA PHE A 42 2.57 -100.66 -5.78
C PHE A 42 3.39 -99.39 -6.00
N ILE A 43 4.33 -99.44 -6.95
CA ILE A 43 5.26 -98.34 -7.21
C ILE A 43 4.99 -97.75 -8.60
N ILE A 44 4.90 -96.43 -8.68
CA ILE A 44 5.07 -95.67 -9.93
C ILE A 44 6.51 -95.20 -10.00
N ARG A 45 7.29 -95.70 -10.96
CA ARG A 45 8.72 -95.39 -11.14
C ARG A 45 8.92 -94.64 -12.45
N ASN A 46 9.62 -93.50 -12.41
CA ASN A 46 9.82 -92.60 -13.55
C ASN A 46 8.53 -92.29 -14.33
N GLY A 47 7.42 -92.09 -13.61
CA GLY A 47 6.11 -91.80 -14.21
C GLY A 47 5.39 -93.00 -14.85
N LYS A 48 5.76 -94.26 -14.54
CA LYS A 48 4.99 -95.46 -14.93
C LYS A 48 4.79 -96.46 -13.80
N ALA A 49 3.60 -97.04 -13.69
CA ALA A 49 3.28 -98.09 -12.72
C ALA A 49 4.03 -99.40 -13.02
N VAL A 50 4.59 -100.04 -12.00
CA VAL A 50 5.29 -101.33 -12.14
C VAL A 50 4.28 -102.48 -12.10
N THR A 51 3.62 -102.72 -13.24
CA THR A 51 2.45 -103.61 -13.35
C THR A 51 2.72 -105.12 -13.28
N ARG A 52 3.96 -105.54 -13.01
CA ARG A 52 4.40 -106.95 -13.03
C ARG A 52 4.71 -107.54 -11.65
N THR A 53 4.55 -106.79 -10.56
CA THR A 53 4.80 -107.33 -9.22
C THR A 53 3.59 -108.13 -8.71
N PRO A 54 3.77 -109.14 -7.83
CA PRO A 54 2.67 -109.94 -7.31
C PRO A 54 1.55 -109.12 -6.66
N GLU A 55 1.92 -108.03 -5.99
CA GLU A 55 1.00 -107.13 -5.30
C GLU A 55 0.11 -106.37 -6.28
N PHE A 56 0.64 -105.93 -7.42
CA PHE A 56 -0.14 -105.28 -8.47
C PHE A 56 -1.04 -106.27 -9.22
N VAL A 57 -0.59 -107.51 -9.42
CA VAL A 57 -1.41 -108.57 -10.03
C VAL A 57 -2.56 -108.97 -9.10
N SER A 58 -2.28 -109.15 -7.81
CA SER A 58 -3.28 -109.39 -6.76
C SER A 58 -4.28 -108.23 -6.62
N PHE A 59 -3.79 -106.98 -6.64
CA PHE A 59 -4.64 -105.78 -6.67
C PHE A 59 -5.61 -105.80 -7.87
N ARG A 60 -5.12 -106.19 -9.04
CA ARG A 60 -5.93 -106.33 -10.26
C ARG A 60 -6.95 -107.47 -10.21
N ARG A 61 -6.68 -108.56 -9.49
CA ARG A 61 -7.68 -109.62 -9.26
C ARG A 61 -8.79 -109.13 -8.32
N LYS A 62 -8.41 -108.62 -7.14
CA LYS A 62 -9.34 -108.20 -6.08
C LYS A 62 -10.30 -107.08 -6.51
N TYR A 63 -9.79 -106.06 -7.20
CA TYR A 63 -10.59 -104.91 -7.66
C TYR A 63 -10.94 -104.98 -9.16
N SER A 64 -11.01 -106.19 -9.71
CA SER A 64 -11.31 -106.45 -11.13
C SER A 64 -12.62 -105.80 -11.59
N TYR A 65 -13.64 -105.72 -10.72
CA TYR A 65 -14.94 -105.10 -11.00
C TYR A 65 -14.87 -103.57 -11.22
N ALA A 66 -13.89 -102.88 -10.64
CA ALA A 66 -13.71 -101.41 -10.73
C ALA A 66 -12.49 -101.01 -11.59
N TRP A 67 -11.84 -101.97 -12.26
CA TRP A 67 -10.49 -101.79 -12.80
C TRP A 67 -10.35 -100.67 -13.84
N GLY A 68 -11.42 -100.31 -14.56
CA GLY A 68 -11.41 -99.20 -15.53
C GLY A 68 -11.25 -97.81 -14.89
N GLY A 69 -11.92 -97.57 -13.75
CA GLY A 69 -11.74 -96.36 -12.96
C GLY A 69 -10.35 -96.30 -12.34
N ILE A 70 -9.91 -97.42 -11.75
CA ILE A 70 -8.56 -97.58 -11.17
C ILE A 70 -7.47 -97.27 -12.20
N LEU A 71 -7.58 -97.82 -13.42
CA LEU A 71 -6.63 -97.53 -14.51
C LEU A 71 -6.59 -96.04 -14.86
N THR A 72 -7.75 -95.37 -14.83
CA THR A 72 -7.87 -93.93 -15.13
C THR A 72 -7.17 -93.07 -14.05
N VAL A 73 -7.35 -93.41 -12.76
CA VAL A 73 -6.63 -92.75 -11.65
C VAL A 73 -5.12 -93.03 -11.75
N ILE A 74 -4.72 -94.26 -12.06
CA ILE A 74 -3.31 -94.64 -12.27
C ILE A 74 -2.69 -93.82 -13.41
N SER A 75 -3.32 -93.71 -14.58
CA SER A 75 -2.76 -92.93 -15.69
C SER A 75 -2.66 -91.43 -15.40
N HIS A 76 -3.50 -90.87 -14.52
CA HIS A 76 -3.36 -89.48 -14.08
C HIS A 76 -2.30 -89.30 -12.99
N LEU A 77 -2.10 -90.29 -12.12
CA LEU A 77 -0.92 -90.38 -11.25
C LEU A 77 0.37 -90.48 -12.08
N GLU A 78 0.43 -91.36 -13.08
CA GLU A 78 1.54 -91.48 -14.03
C GLU A 78 1.84 -90.14 -14.72
N ALA A 79 0.82 -89.46 -15.26
CA ALA A 79 0.95 -88.16 -15.89
C ALA A 79 1.42 -87.06 -14.92
N LEU A 80 0.94 -87.06 -13.67
CA LEU A 80 1.37 -86.13 -12.63
C LEU A 80 2.84 -86.37 -12.24
N MET A 81 3.22 -87.63 -12.01
CA MET A 81 4.61 -88.02 -11.71
C MET A 81 5.55 -87.68 -12.87
N ALA A 82 5.13 -87.89 -14.12
CA ALA A 82 5.90 -87.54 -15.31
C ALA A 82 6.05 -86.02 -15.49
N ARG A 83 4.98 -85.23 -15.28
CA ARG A 83 4.97 -83.77 -15.43
C ARG A 83 6.00 -83.06 -14.55
N PHE A 84 6.20 -83.55 -13.33
CA PHE A 84 7.14 -82.98 -12.35
C PHE A 84 8.47 -83.76 -12.25
N SER A 85 8.72 -84.73 -13.15
CA SER A 85 9.93 -85.57 -13.17
C SER A 85 10.19 -86.28 -11.84
N ILE A 86 9.20 -87.01 -11.34
CA ILE A 86 9.25 -87.71 -10.05
C ILE A 86 9.80 -89.14 -10.25
N PRO A 87 10.93 -89.51 -9.61
CA PRO A 87 11.63 -90.77 -9.86
C PRO A 87 10.90 -92.01 -9.29
N PHE A 88 10.25 -91.88 -8.13
CA PHE A 88 9.44 -92.93 -7.52
C PHE A 88 8.32 -92.37 -6.64
N ALA A 89 7.18 -93.04 -6.67
CA ALA A 89 6.03 -92.81 -5.81
C ALA A 89 5.50 -94.16 -5.33
N TYR A 90 5.31 -94.31 -4.01
CA TYR A 90 4.70 -95.48 -3.38
C TYR A 90 3.20 -95.25 -3.28
N VAL A 91 2.42 -96.00 -4.06
CA VAL A 91 0.98 -95.81 -4.24
C VAL A 91 0.21 -96.89 -3.49
N ASP A 92 -0.85 -96.48 -2.80
CA ASP A 92 -1.68 -97.37 -2.01
C ASP A 92 -2.93 -97.80 -2.81
N GLY A 93 -2.96 -99.07 -3.23
CA GLY A 93 -4.02 -99.60 -4.08
C GLY A 93 -5.41 -99.49 -3.46
N GLN A 94 -5.55 -99.60 -2.13
CA GLN A 94 -6.85 -99.47 -1.48
C GLN A 94 -7.39 -98.05 -1.66
N THR A 95 -6.56 -97.03 -1.39
CA THR A 95 -6.94 -95.62 -1.61
C THR A 95 -7.19 -95.28 -3.08
N VAL A 96 -6.46 -95.89 -4.03
CA VAL A 96 -6.71 -95.72 -5.47
C VAL A 96 -8.06 -96.34 -5.88
N ALA A 97 -8.42 -97.48 -5.31
CA ALA A 97 -9.72 -98.11 -5.56
C ALA A 97 -10.88 -97.26 -5.00
N GLU A 98 -10.75 -96.74 -3.77
CA GLU A 98 -11.70 -95.81 -3.18
C GLU A 98 -11.84 -94.53 -4.02
N LEU A 99 -10.72 -93.89 -4.38
CA LEU A 99 -10.73 -92.66 -5.17
C LEU A 99 -11.30 -92.86 -6.59
N SER A 100 -11.18 -94.07 -7.15
CA SER A 100 -11.72 -94.40 -8.47
C SER A 100 -13.25 -94.40 -8.56
N LEU A 101 -13.95 -94.33 -7.42
CA LEU A 101 -15.41 -94.19 -7.35
C LEU A 101 -15.89 -92.75 -7.57
N ASP A 102 -15.00 -91.75 -7.53
CA ASP A 102 -15.29 -90.34 -7.81
C ASP A 102 -14.64 -89.92 -9.15
N GLU A 103 -15.44 -89.77 -10.20
CA GLU A 103 -14.96 -89.29 -11.52
C GLU A 103 -14.34 -87.88 -11.48
N SER A 104 -14.62 -87.08 -10.44
CA SER A 104 -14.11 -85.72 -10.30
C SER A 104 -12.68 -85.66 -9.73
N CYS A 105 -12.27 -86.69 -8.96
CA CYS A 105 -10.99 -86.73 -8.25
C CYS A 105 -9.78 -86.46 -9.18
N VAL A 106 -9.88 -86.97 -10.41
CA VAL A 106 -8.91 -86.93 -11.50
C VAL A 106 -8.47 -85.51 -11.84
N LYS A 107 -9.33 -84.51 -11.60
CA LYS A 107 -9.07 -83.10 -11.92
C LYS A 107 -8.34 -82.35 -10.81
N ASN A 108 -8.17 -82.94 -9.62
CA ASN A 108 -7.55 -82.31 -8.47
C ASN A 108 -6.22 -82.99 -8.09
N PRO A 109 -5.06 -82.38 -8.38
CA PRO A 109 -3.75 -82.95 -8.06
C PRO A 109 -3.57 -83.31 -6.58
N ASN A 110 -4.24 -82.63 -5.65
CA ASN A 110 -4.13 -82.90 -4.22
C ASN A 110 -4.88 -84.18 -3.81
N LEU A 111 -5.96 -84.55 -4.53
CA LEU A 111 -6.68 -85.82 -4.31
C LEU A 111 -5.93 -87.00 -4.95
N LEU A 112 -5.31 -86.80 -6.12
CA LEU A 112 -4.38 -87.80 -6.66
C LEU A 112 -3.22 -88.05 -5.68
N LEU A 113 -2.64 -87.00 -5.11
CA LEU A 113 -1.54 -87.12 -4.15
C LEU A 113 -1.93 -87.80 -2.82
N SER A 114 -3.20 -87.83 -2.40
CA SER A 114 -3.57 -88.57 -1.17
C SER A 114 -3.47 -90.09 -1.33
N CYS A 115 -3.41 -90.60 -2.57
CA CYS A 115 -3.15 -92.01 -2.85
C CYS A 115 -1.66 -92.42 -2.73
N VAL A 116 -0.77 -91.47 -2.42
CA VAL A 116 0.69 -91.66 -2.48
C VAL A 116 1.30 -91.56 -1.07
N ARG A 117 1.82 -92.66 -0.53
CA ARG A 117 2.35 -92.71 0.85
C ARG A 117 3.59 -91.83 1.07
N ASN A 118 4.34 -91.47 0.02
CA ASN A 118 5.42 -90.48 0.08
C ASN A 118 5.04 -89.10 -0.50
N ALA A 119 3.75 -88.72 -0.42
CA ALA A 119 3.23 -87.48 -0.97
C ALA A 119 3.97 -86.21 -0.53
N ASP A 120 4.48 -86.12 0.70
CA ASP A 120 5.09 -84.88 1.20
C ASP A 120 6.47 -84.60 0.60
N GLN A 121 7.29 -85.65 0.40
CA GLN A 121 8.52 -85.57 -0.40
C GLN A 121 8.23 -85.14 -1.84
N ILE A 122 7.10 -85.61 -2.38
CA ILE A 122 6.64 -85.27 -3.73
C ILE A 122 6.12 -83.83 -3.81
N LYS A 123 5.43 -83.31 -2.79
CA LYS A 123 4.99 -81.90 -2.70
C LYS A 123 6.18 -80.95 -2.66
N GLU A 124 7.22 -81.29 -1.88
CA GLU A 124 8.48 -80.53 -1.84
C GLU A 124 9.11 -80.46 -3.23
N TRP A 125 9.22 -81.59 -3.94
CA TRP A 125 9.67 -81.61 -5.34
C TRP A 125 8.74 -80.83 -6.29
N MET A 126 7.42 -80.87 -6.10
CA MET A 126 6.48 -80.12 -6.94
C MET A 126 6.55 -78.60 -6.72
N GLY A 127 7.03 -78.14 -5.57
CA GLY A 127 7.18 -76.72 -5.21
C GLY A 127 8.41 -76.03 -5.82
N ASP A 128 9.41 -76.78 -6.28
CA ASP A 128 10.68 -76.28 -6.80
C ASP A 128 10.52 -75.37 -8.05
N PRO A 129 10.86 -74.07 -7.99
CA PRO A 129 10.63 -73.08 -9.06
C PRO A 129 11.38 -73.33 -10.37
N GLY A 130 10.83 -74.24 -11.18
CA GLY A 130 11.38 -74.62 -12.48
C GLY A 130 11.03 -76.05 -12.88
N ARG A 131 10.80 -76.93 -11.89
CA ARG A 131 10.65 -78.38 -12.09
C ARG A 131 9.48 -78.77 -13.00
N GLY A 132 8.38 -78.03 -12.93
CA GLY A 132 7.23 -78.18 -13.85
C GLY A 132 7.50 -77.80 -15.31
N TYR A 133 8.70 -77.29 -15.63
CA TYR A 133 9.20 -77.06 -16.99
C TYR A 133 10.43 -77.93 -17.33
N LEU A 134 10.93 -78.76 -16.40
CA LEU A 134 12.06 -79.67 -16.61
C LEU A 134 11.66 -81.03 -17.20
N SER A 135 10.36 -81.35 -17.24
CA SER A 135 9.85 -82.51 -17.97
C SER A 135 10.14 -82.36 -19.47
N ARG A 136 10.63 -83.44 -20.10
CA ARG A 136 11.09 -83.42 -21.51
C ARG A 136 9.95 -83.35 -22.55
N THR A 137 8.72 -83.02 -22.11
CA THR A 137 7.53 -82.98 -22.96
C THR A 137 7.45 -81.68 -23.78
N PRO A 138 6.82 -81.68 -24.97
CA PRO A 138 6.64 -80.47 -25.76
C PRO A 138 5.88 -79.36 -25.01
N GLU A 139 4.87 -79.75 -24.24
CA GLU A 139 3.96 -78.84 -23.53
C GLU A 139 4.70 -78.02 -22.46
N ALA A 140 5.69 -78.62 -21.79
CA ALA A 140 6.55 -77.94 -20.82
C ALA A 140 7.37 -76.82 -21.49
N LYS A 141 7.93 -77.08 -22.68
CA LYS A 141 8.65 -76.08 -23.48
C LYS A 141 7.72 -74.95 -23.94
N HIS A 142 6.52 -75.27 -24.41
CA HIS A 142 5.53 -74.27 -24.81
C HIS A 142 5.05 -73.40 -23.63
N ALA A 143 4.82 -74.00 -22.46
CA ALA A 143 4.45 -73.27 -21.25
C ALA A 143 5.57 -72.32 -20.77
N ALA A 144 6.82 -72.78 -20.78
CA ALA A 144 7.98 -71.95 -20.46
C ALA A 144 8.12 -70.78 -21.46
N ALA A 145 8.07 -71.06 -22.76
CA ALA A 145 8.15 -70.05 -23.81
C ALA A 145 7.01 -69.01 -23.70
N ALA A 146 5.77 -69.44 -23.48
CA ALA A 146 4.62 -68.55 -23.27
C ALA A 146 4.81 -67.66 -22.02
N LYS A 147 5.31 -68.22 -20.92
CA LYS A 147 5.59 -67.46 -19.69
C LYS A 147 6.68 -66.41 -19.93
N ILE A 148 7.81 -66.78 -20.54
CA ILE A 148 8.90 -65.87 -20.90
C ILE A 148 8.40 -64.75 -21.83
N GLN A 149 7.65 -65.09 -22.88
CA GLN A 149 7.06 -64.12 -23.80
C GLN A 149 6.08 -63.17 -23.10
N SER A 150 5.23 -63.66 -22.17
CA SER A 150 4.30 -62.81 -21.42
C SER A 150 5.04 -61.80 -20.54
N LEU A 151 6.12 -62.23 -19.86
CA LEU A 151 6.94 -61.37 -19.01
C LEU A 151 7.69 -60.33 -19.84
N TYR A 152 8.24 -60.71 -20.99
CA TYR A 152 8.90 -59.78 -21.91
C TYR A 152 7.92 -58.75 -22.51
N ARG A 153 6.73 -59.18 -22.95
CA ARG A 153 5.67 -58.29 -23.45
C ARG A 153 5.25 -57.28 -22.36
N MET A 154 5.05 -57.73 -21.13
CA MET A 154 4.75 -56.89 -19.97
C MET A 154 5.88 -55.90 -19.68
N PHE A 155 7.14 -56.35 -19.65
CA PHE A 155 8.30 -55.49 -19.41
C PHE A 155 8.42 -54.38 -20.47
N ARG A 156 8.30 -54.75 -21.75
CA ARG A 156 8.33 -53.80 -22.88
C ARG A 156 7.22 -52.75 -22.75
N GLN A 157 5.99 -53.18 -22.44
CA GLN A 157 4.85 -52.27 -22.27
C GLN A 157 5.01 -51.37 -21.04
N LYS A 158 5.49 -51.89 -19.90
CA LYS A 158 5.75 -51.11 -18.69
C LYS A 158 6.80 -50.03 -18.92
N ARG A 159 7.87 -50.32 -19.68
CA ARG A 159 8.89 -49.34 -20.09
C ARG A 159 8.31 -48.26 -21.01
N ALA A 160 7.53 -48.66 -22.03
CA ALA A 160 6.88 -47.71 -22.94
C ALA A 160 5.87 -46.79 -22.22
N TYR A 161 5.08 -47.33 -21.29
CA TYR A 161 4.13 -46.56 -20.49
C TYR A 161 4.84 -45.55 -19.55
N GLY A 162 6.00 -45.90 -18.99
CA GLY A 162 6.83 -44.96 -18.22
C GLY A 162 7.30 -43.75 -19.04
N VAL A 163 7.70 -43.98 -20.31
CA VAL A 163 8.05 -42.90 -21.25
C VAL A 163 6.81 -42.05 -21.58
N TYR A 164 5.67 -42.69 -21.89
CA TYR A 164 4.41 -41.99 -22.16
C TYR A 164 3.97 -41.10 -20.98
N LEU A 165 4.00 -41.60 -19.74
CA LEU A 165 3.68 -40.80 -18.56
C LEU A 165 4.63 -39.62 -18.38
N THR A 166 5.92 -39.80 -18.68
CA THR A 166 6.92 -38.73 -18.61
C THR A 166 6.63 -37.64 -19.64
N HIS A 167 6.40 -38.02 -20.91
CA HIS A 167 6.04 -37.08 -21.97
C HIS A 167 4.70 -36.38 -21.71
N SER A 168 3.69 -37.09 -21.19
CA SER A 168 2.39 -36.51 -20.83
C SER A 168 2.51 -35.48 -19.70
N ARG A 169 3.26 -35.79 -18.63
CA ARG A 169 3.55 -34.85 -17.54
C ARG A 169 4.34 -33.63 -18.01
N ALA A 170 5.31 -33.81 -18.90
CA ALA A 170 6.05 -32.71 -19.52
C ALA A 170 5.13 -31.82 -20.38
N ALA A 171 4.32 -32.42 -21.25
CA ALA A 171 3.36 -31.69 -22.09
C ALA A 171 2.34 -30.88 -21.27
N VAL A 172 1.77 -31.46 -20.20
CA VAL A 172 0.86 -30.74 -19.30
C VAL A 172 1.57 -29.57 -18.60
N THR A 173 2.83 -29.75 -18.17
CA THR A 173 3.63 -28.68 -17.57
C THR A 173 3.90 -27.54 -18.56
N VAL A 174 4.33 -27.86 -19.78
CA VAL A 174 4.56 -26.89 -20.87
C VAL A 174 3.28 -26.16 -21.24
N GLN A 175 2.14 -26.87 -21.38
CA GLN A 175 0.85 -26.25 -21.67
C GLN A 175 0.38 -25.32 -20.54
N ARG A 176 0.56 -25.69 -19.27
CA ARG A 176 0.24 -24.82 -18.12
C ARG A 176 1.09 -23.55 -18.15
N TYR A 177 2.40 -23.67 -18.37
CA TYR A 177 3.30 -22.52 -18.49
C TYR A 177 2.90 -21.62 -19.68
N PHE A 178 2.67 -22.20 -20.85
CA PHE A 178 2.29 -21.44 -22.05
C PHE A 178 0.95 -20.71 -21.89
N ARG A 179 -0.05 -21.32 -21.23
CA ARG A 179 -1.31 -20.64 -20.89
C ARG A 179 -1.09 -19.44 -19.95
N VAL A 180 -0.18 -19.52 -18.98
CA VAL A 180 0.18 -18.39 -18.12
C VAL A 180 0.93 -17.30 -18.91
N VAL A 181 1.81 -17.67 -19.84
CA VAL A 181 2.52 -16.72 -20.72
C VAL A 181 1.53 -15.97 -21.62
N LEU A 182 0.60 -16.67 -22.27
CA LEU A 182 -0.48 -16.05 -23.06
C LEU A 182 -1.36 -15.14 -22.20
N ALA A 183 -1.90 -15.63 -21.09
CA ALA A 183 -2.72 -14.83 -20.19
C ALA A 183 -2.00 -13.57 -19.68
N ARG A 184 -0.67 -13.65 -19.43
CA ARG A 184 0.16 -12.50 -19.06
C ARG A 184 0.36 -11.51 -20.22
N ARG A 185 0.55 -11.99 -21.45
CA ARG A 185 0.64 -11.15 -22.66
C ARG A 185 -0.67 -10.41 -22.90
N ASP A 186 -1.78 -11.14 -22.93
CA ASP A 186 -3.10 -10.61 -23.24
C ASP A 186 -3.62 -9.71 -22.09
N CYS A 187 -3.13 -9.90 -20.85
CA CYS A 187 -3.34 -8.97 -19.74
C CYS A 187 -2.51 -7.68 -19.90
N LYS A 188 -1.22 -7.76 -20.28
CA LYS A 188 -0.39 -6.58 -20.57
C LYS A 188 -0.99 -5.73 -21.70
N GLU A 189 -1.51 -6.36 -22.75
CA GLU A 189 -2.14 -5.68 -23.88
C GLU A 189 -3.43 -4.97 -23.47
N ARG A 190 -4.33 -5.66 -22.75
CA ARG A 190 -5.54 -5.03 -22.17
C ARG A 190 -5.21 -3.88 -21.21
N LEU A 191 -4.12 -4.00 -20.43
CA LEU A 191 -3.68 -2.93 -19.53
C LEU A 191 -3.19 -1.70 -20.33
N ARG A 192 -2.36 -1.88 -21.36
CA ARG A 192 -1.93 -0.79 -22.26
C ARG A 192 -3.12 -0.09 -22.92
N ASN A 193 -4.07 -0.87 -23.45
CA ASN A 193 -5.24 -0.34 -24.13
C ASN A 193 -6.17 0.41 -23.15
N LYS A 194 -6.25 -0.03 -21.88
CA LYS A 194 -6.91 0.73 -20.82
C LYS A 194 -6.16 2.03 -20.49
N GLN A 195 -4.85 1.98 -20.28
CA GLN A 195 -4.04 3.16 -19.96
C GLN A 195 -4.15 4.25 -21.03
N ALA A 196 -4.01 3.89 -22.31
CA ALA A 196 -4.15 4.83 -23.43
C ALA A 196 -5.58 5.43 -23.51
N LYS A 197 -6.61 4.64 -23.21
CA LYS A 197 -8.01 5.14 -23.14
C LYS A 197 -8.22 6.08 -21.95
N ASP A 198 -7.70 5.72 -20.78
CA ASP A 198 -7.83 6.52 -19.56
C ASP A 198 -7.10 7.87 -19.74
N GLU A 199 -5.90 7.87 -20.33
CA GLU A 199 -5.13 9.06 -20.67
C GLU A 199 -5.83 9.95 -21.71
N SER A 200 -6.36 9.36 -22.78
CA SER A 200 -7.17 10.08 -23.78
C SER A 200 -8.41 10.73 -23.16
N THR A 201 -9.06 10.02 -22.23
CA THR A 201 -10.22 10.53 -21.48
C THR A 201 -9.82 11.68 -20.55
N TRP A 202 -8.72 11.54 -19.81
CA TRP A 202 -8.16 12.57 -18.94
C TRP A 202 -7.81 13.84 -19.72
N ASN A 203 -7.09 13.72 -20.84
CA ASN A 203 -6.70 14.86 -21.67
C ASN A 203 -7.94 15.58 -22.25
N SER A 204 -8.97 14.82 -22.62
CA SER A 204 -10.27 15.36 -23.06
C SER A 204 -11.01 16.10 -21.96
N LEU A 205 -11.02 15.56 -20.72
CA LEU A 205 -11.63 16.20 -19.55
C LEU A 205 -10.91 17.51 -19.17
N GLN A 206 -9.58 17.53 -19.22
CA GLN A 206 -8.79 18.73 -18.91
C GLN A 206 -8.95 19.82 -19.98
N ALA A 207 -8.90 19.47 -21.26
CA ALA A 207 -9.20 20.40 -22.35
C ALA A 207 -10.63 20.97 -22.26
N LEU A 208 -11.60 20.14 -21.85
CA LEU A 208 -12.99 20.57 -21.61
C LEU A 208 -13.08 21.53 -20.41
N LEU A 209 -12.35 21.29 -19.33
CA LEU A 209 -12.29 22.18 -18.17
C LEU A 209 -11.73 23.55 -18.56
N VAL A 210 -10.58 23.60 -19.24
CA VAL A 210 -9.97 24.86 -19.73
C VAL A 210 -10.92 25.61 -20.67
N LYS A 211 -11.58 24.91 -21.60
CA LYS A 211 -12.54 25.51 -22.54
C LYS A 211 -13.77 26.08 -21.84
N ARG A 212 -14.32 25.38 -20.84
CA ARG A 212 -15.54 25.77 -20.13
C ARG A 212 -15.31 26.58 -18.85
N TRP A 213 -14.07 26.82 -18.43
CA TRP A 213 -13.78 27.49 -17.16
C TRP A 213 -14.51 28.84 -16.98
N PRO A 214 -14.57 29.75 -17.97
CA PRO A 214 -15.31 31.02 -17.82
C PRO A 214 -16.83 30.88 -17.71
N GLU A 215 -17.38 29.73 -18.12
CA GLU A 215 -18.77 29.38 -17.83
C GLU A 215 -18.90 28.80 -16.41
N ILE A 216 -18.01 27.86 -16.06
CA ILE A 216 -18.04 27.13 -14.80
C ILE A 216 -17.80 28.08 -13.62
N SER A 217 -16.88 29.04 -13.71
CA SER A 217 -16.59 29.99 -12.62
C SER A 217 -17.78 30.90 -12.29
N ASN A 218 -18.55 31.29 -13.31
CA ASN A 218 -19.54 32.36 -13.22
C ASN A 218 -20.99 31.86 -13.12
N LYS A 219 -21.24 30.55 -13.27
CA LYS A 219 -22.56 29.92 -13.13
C LYS A 219 -22.60 28.97 -11.93
N LYS A 220 -23.80 28.50 -11.58
CA LYS A 220 -23.98 27.45 -10.58
C LYS A 220 -23.16 26.19 -10.91
N ARG A 221 -22.35 25.75 -9.96
CA ARG A 221 -21.35 24.68 -10.08
C ARG A 221 -21.34 23.74 -8.87
N LEU A 222 -20.73 22.58 -9.04
CA LEU A 222 -20.57 21.54 -8.01
C LEU A 222 -19.08 21.28 -7.78
N ILE A 223 -18.61 21.54 -6.56
CA ILE A 223 -17.24 21.26 -6.15
C ILE A 223 -17.20 19.94 -5.38
N ILE A 224 -16.44 18.97 -5.88
CA ILE A 224 -16.22 17.69 -5.20
C ILE A 224 -14.86 17.77 -4.49
N HIS A 225 -14.86 18.16 -3.21
CA HIS A 225 -13.65 18.19 -2.39
C HIS A 225 -13.26 16.78 -1.95
N VAL A 226 -12.06 16.37 -2.33
CA VAL A 226 -11.46 15.08 -1.96
C VAL A 226 -10.13 15.39 -1.27
N PRO A 227 -10.08 15.64 0.05
CA PRO A 227 -8.87 16.11 0.76
C PRO A 227 -7.83 14.98 0.96
N SER A 228 -7.70 14.11 -0.03
CA SER A 228 -6.75 13.00 -0.11
C SER A 228 -5.31 13.51 -0.19
N LEU A 229 -4.43 12.83 0.52
CA LEU A 229 -2.99 13.08 0.51
C LEU A 229 -2.30 11.90 -0.21
N THR A 230 -2.31 11.93 -1.55
CA THR A 230 -1.87 10.84 -2.44
C THR A 230 -0.34 10.67 -2.53
N TYR A 231 0.37 10.87 -1.41
CA TYR A 231 1.80 10.56 -1.26
C TYR A 231 2.11 9.07 -1.52
N SER A 232 3.40 8.76 -1.74
CA SER A 232 3.90 7.38 -1.78
C SER A 232 3.56 6.62 -0.49
N GLU A 233 3.38 5.31 -0.58
CA GLU A 233 2.99 4.50 0.58
C GLU A 233 4.04 4.53 1.70
N GLU A 234 5.31 4.63 1.33
CA GLU A 234 6.46 4.73 2.24
C GLU A 234 6.40 6.01 3.12
N LEU A 235 5.86 7.11 2.58
CA LEU A 235 5.67 8.35 3.34
C LEU A 235 4.37 8.33 4.16
N ARG A 236 3.34 7.60 3.71
CA ARG A 236 2.05 7.46 4.40
C ARG A 236 2.12 6.50 5.59
N PHE A 237 2.70 5.32 5.40
CA PHE A 237 2.77 4.23 6.39
C PHE A 237 3.29 4.64 7.79
N PRO A 238 4.38 5.42 7.95
CA PRO A 238 4.85 5.88 9.26
C PRO A 238 4.04 7.06 9.84
N THR A 239 2.94 7.49 9.19
CA THR A 239 2.11 8.61 9.64
C THR A 239 0.99 8.12 10.55
N ALA A 240 1.16 8.33 11.86
CA ALA A 240 0.09 8.08 12.83
C ALA A 240 -1.19 8.87 12.46
N HIS A 241 -2.35 8.24 12.62
CA HIS A 241 -3.68 8.84 12.40
C HIS A 241 -3.85 9.53 11.02
N PHE A 242 -3.33 8.93 9.96
CA PHE A 242 -3.34 9.50 8.59
C PHE A 242 -4.74 9.88 8.06
N SER A 243 -5.80 9.18 8.49
CA SER A 243 -7.20 9.58 8.21
C SER A 243 -7.55 10.95 8.80
N ILE A 244 -7.12 11.26 10.03
CA ILE A 244 -7.36 12.55 10.69
C ILE A 244 -6.60 13.65 9.93
N LEU A 245 -5.34 13.39 9.57
CA LEU A 245 -4.50 14.33 8.82
C LEU A 245 -5.11 14.75 7.48
N GLN A 246 -5.73 13.81 6.75
CA GLN A 246 -6.49 14.11 5.52
C GLN A 246 -7.77 14.91 5.80
N ASN A 247 -8.37 14.76 6.98
CA ASN A 247 -9.64 15.40 7.35
C ASN A 247 -9.46 16.82 7.95
N LEU A 248 -8.23 17.27 8.26
CA LEU A 248 -7.94 18.63 8.79
C LEU A 248 -8.31 19.79 7.84
N GLN A 249 -8.84 19.49 6.65
CA GLN A 249 -9.21 20.47 5.64
C GLN A 249 -10.73 20.71 5.53
N MET A 250 -11.51 20.50 6.60
CA MET A 250 -12.97 20.76 6.58
C MET A 250 -13.34 22.24 6.35
N GLY A 251 -12.43 23.20 6.52
CA GLY A 251 -12.63 24.60 6.13
C GLY A 251 -12.88 24.82 4.64
N ARG A 252 -12.61 23.82 3.79
CA ARG A 252 -13.09 23.75 2.39
C ARG A 252 -14.60 23.93 2.27
N LEU A 253 -15.38 23.44 3.24
CA LEU A 253 -16.83 23.61 3.24
C LEU A 253 -17.24 25.10 3.25
N CYS A 254 -16.37 26.01 3.70
CA CYS A 254 -16.61 27.44 3.71
C CYS A 254 -16.56 28.08 2.30
N GLU A 255 -16.16 27.35 1.25
CA GLU A 255 -16.37 27.76 -0.16
C GLU A 255 -17.87 27.88 -0.52
N LEU A 256 -18.77 27.35 0.31
CA LEU A 256 -20.22 27.55 0.24
C LEU A 256 -20.66 29.02 0.40
N SER A 257 -19.74 29.91 0.81
CA SER A 257 -19.93 31.37 0.82
C SER A 257 -20.24 31.94 -0.57
N ASP A 258 -19.86 31.25 -1.64
CA ASP A 258 -20.33 31.56 -2.99
C ASP A 258 -21.76 31.00 -3.19
N PRO A 259 -22.76 31.81 -3.52
CA PRO A 259 -24.15 31.35 -3.73
C PRO A 259 -24.28 30.41 -4.95
N ASN A 260 -23.34 30.44 -5.89
CA ASN A 260 -23.28 29.54 -7.05
C ASN A 260 -22.63 28.18 -6.73
N VAL A 261 -22.06 27.97 -5.55
CA VAL A 261 -21.39 26.72 -5.18
C VAL A 261 -22.35 25.78 -4.45
N ASP A 262 -22.47 24.55 -4.94
CA ASP A 262 -22.84 23.40 -4.12
C ASP A 262 -21.59 22.54 -3.88
N ILE A 263 -21.51 21.84 -2.75
CA ILE A 263 -20.33 21.06 -2.32
C ILE A 263 -20.69 19.59 -2.10
N ILE A 264 -19.82 18.69 -2.56
CA ILE A 264 -19.70 17.35 -1.99
C ILE A 264 -18.32 17.23 -1.34
N TYR A 265 -18.28 16.90 -0.05
CA TYR A 265 -17.06 16.67 0.70
C TYR A 265 -16.89 15.17 0.96
N ILE A 266 -15.76 14.62 0.55
CA ILE A 266 -15.39 13.25 0.90
C ILE A 266 -14.63 13.30 2.23
N SER A 267 -15.14 12.60 3.25
CA SER A 267 -14.42 12.45 4.52
C SER A 267 -13.84 11.04 4.64
N PRO A 268 -12.61 10.87 5.17
CA PRO A 268 -12.02 9.56 5.45
C PRO A 268 -12.60 8.88 6.70
N VAL A 269 -13.41 9.60 7.49
CA VAL A 269 -14.00 9.14 8.75
C VAL A 269 -15.51 9.42 8.78
N GLN A 270 -16.24 8.77 9.70
CA GLN A 270 -17.66 9.05 9.88
C GLN A 270 -17.87 10.33 10.69
N ILE A 271 -18.36 11.37 10.01
CA ILE A 271 -18.72 12.64 10.66
C ILE A 271 -20.00 12.45 11.51
N PRO A 272 -20.00 12.81 12.82
CA PRO A 272 -21.20 12.80 13.67
C PRO A 272 -22.23 13.86 13.28
N ALA A 273 -23.49 13.66 13.69
CA ALA A 273 -24.56 14.64 13.49
C ALA A 273 -24.20 16.00 14.11
N ASP A 274 -23.69 16.02 15.35
CA ASP A 274 -23.28 17.25 16.06
C ASP A 274 -22.30 18.13 15.27
N VAL A 275 -21.42 17.53 14.46
CA VAL A 275 -20.46 18.25 13.61
C VAL A 275 -21.14 18.82 12.37
N ILE A 276 -22.06 18.07 11.75
CA ILE A 276 -22.88 18.60 10.65
C ILE A 276 -23.72 19.77 11.15
N ASP A 277 -24.38 19.61 12.30
CA ASP A 277 -25.13 20.64 13.01
C ASP A 277 -24.30 21.89 13.32
N TYR A 278 -23.06 21.70 13.78
CA TYR A 278 -22.12 22.80 14.03
C TYR A 278 -21.83 23.57 12.74
N TYR A 279 -21.51 22.88 11.64
CA TYR A 279 -21.26 23.54 10.34
C TYR A 279 -22.53 24.20 9.78
N THR A 280 -23.71 23.57 9.89
CA THR A 280 -25.00 24.19 9.50
C THR A 280 -25.23 25.50 10.27
N LYS A 281 -25.01 25.50 11.59
CA LYS A 281 -25.11 26.71 12.43
C LYS A 281 -24.08 27.77 12.04
N LEU A 282 -22.84 27.36 11.75
CA LEU A 282 -21.77 28.23 11.25
C LEU A 282 -22.10 28.87 9.89
N PHE A 283 -22.75 28.14 8.97
CA PHE A 283 -23.20 28.67 7.70
C PHE A 283 -24.33 29.67 7.86
N ASN A 284 -25.32 29.38 8.71
CA ASN A 284 -26.41 30.33 9.00
C ASN A 284 -25.86 31.63 9.62
N VAL A 285 -24.88 31.52 10.54
CA VAL A 285 -24.12 32.67 11.09
C VAL A 285 -23.38 33.46 9.99
N GLY A 286 -22.77 32.75 9.04
CA GLY A 286 -22.14 33.32 7.84
C GLY A 286 -23.11 33.79 6.75
N GLY A 287 -24.42 33.96 7.06
CA GLY A 287 -25.43 34.47 6.13
C GLY A 287 -25.85 33.48 5.03
N ILE A 288 -25.62 32.18 5.22
CA ILE A 288 -25.92 31.12 4.25
C ILE A 288 -27.13 30.31 4.73
N ASP A 289 -28.33 30.73 4.30
CA ASP A 289 -29.55 29.97 4.53
C ASP A 289 -29.58 28.62 3.79
N LYS A 290 -30.31 27.65 4.36
CA LYS A 290 -30.62 26.34 3.75
C LYS A 290 -29.37 25.57 3.28
N SER A 291 -28.26 25.75 4.00
CA SER A 291 -26.93 25.18 3.70
C SER A 291 -26.96 23.66 3.45
N GLU A 292 -27.75 22.90 4.22
CA GLU A 292 -28.04 21.46 4.09
C GLU A 292 -28.42 21.00 2.67
N SER A 293 -29.07 21.88 1.90
CA SER A 293 -29.44 21.58 0.51
C SER A 293 -28.24 21.65 -0.45
N ARG A 294 -27.25 22.49 -0.11
CA ARG A 294 -26.09 22.84 -0.94
C ARG A 294 -24.82 22.04 -0.61
N PHE A 295 -24.58 21.61 0.63
CA PHE A 295 -23.42 20.75 0.97
C PHE A 295 -23.83 19.32 1.34
N LYS A 296 -23.02 18.32 0.96
CA LYS A 296 -23.25 16.90 1.30
C LYS A 296 -21.95 16.18 1.62
N VAL A 297 -21.89 15.48 2.75
CA VAL A 297 -20.76 14.60 3.10
C VAL A 297 -20.97 13.20 2.51
N ILE A 298 -19.88 12.58 2.04
CA ILE A 298 -19.82 11.17 1.63
C ILE A 298 -18.61 10.52 2.30
N VAL A 299 -18.82 9.38 2.94
CA VAL A 299 -17.78 8.54 3.53
C VAL A 299 -17.66 7.27 2.68
N PRO A 300 -16.45 6.83 2.29
CA PRO A 300 -16.26 5.58 1.56
C PRO A 300 -16.70 4.37 2.40
N GLU A 301 -17.69 3.59 1.96
CA GLU A 301 -18.31 2.57 2.82
C GLU A 301 -17.39 1.37 3.16
N ASN A 302 -16.28 1.20 2.44
CA ASN A 302 -15.27 0.18 2.72
C ASN A 302 -14.04 0.72 3.47
N ALA A 303 -14.02 1.99 3.92
CA ALA A 303 -12.83 2.61 4.54
C ALA A 303 -12.26 1.77 5.71
N SER A 304 -13.12 1.22 6.57
CA SER A 304 -12.74 0.38 7.71
C SER A 304 -12.24 -1.03 7.35
N ARG A 305 -12.23 -1.41 6.06
CA ARG A 305 -11.75 -2.71 5.56
C ARG A 305 -10.32 -2.66 5.02
N PHE A 306 -9.72 -1.47 4.94
CA PHE A 306 -8.39 -1.22 4.41
C PHE A 306 -7.48 -0.61 5.48
N PRO A 307 -6.14 -0.68 5.32
CA PRO A 307 -5.21 -0.07 6.25
C PRO A 307 -5.41 1.45 6.39
N CYS A 308 -5.28 1.95 7.62
CA CYS A 308 -5.54 3.36 7.96
C CYS A 308 -4.59 4.38 7.32
N HIS A 309 -3.45 3.93 6.75
CA HIS A 309 -2.52 4.77 6.00
C HIS A 309 -2.87 4.89 4.50
N PHE A 310 -3.99 4.31 4.04
CA PHE A 310 -4.43 4.45 2.65
C PHE A 310 -4.89 5.88 2.34
N ALA A 311 -4.64 6.33 1.10
CA ALA A 311 -5.11 7.62 0.64
C ALA A 311 -6.63 7.60 0.40
N LEU A 312 -7.30 8.69 0.75
CA LEU A 312 -8.76 8.80 0.70
C LEU A 312 -9.34 8.54 -0.69
N THR A 313 -8.64 8.95 -1.75
CA THR A 313 -9.04 8.68 -3.13
C THR A 313 -9.01 7.18 -3.46
N THR A 314 -8.02 6.44 -2.96
CA THR A 314 -7.94 4.97 -3.10
C THR A 314 -9.14 4.31 -2.39
N LEU A 315 -9.42 4.72 -1.14
CA LEU A 315 -10.55 4.22 -0.34
C LEU A 315 -11.90 4.51 -1.01
N LEU A 316 -12.04 5.69 -1.62
CA LEU A 316 -13.23 6.11 -2.37
C LEU A 316 -13.45 5.25 -3.61
N ARG A 317 -12.42 5.04 -4.43
CA ARG A 317 -12.48 4.16 -5.61
C ARG A 317 -12.82 2.72 -5.24
N TYR A 318 -12.30 2.24 -4.11
CA TYR A 318 -12.64 0.92 -3.55
C TYR A 318 -13.99 0.86 -2.81
N SER A 319 -14.83 1.90 -2.91
CA SER A 319 -16.15 1.99 -2.29
C SER A 319 -17.26 2.20 -3.34
N PRO A 320 -17.79 1.12 -3.95
CA PRO A 320 -18.73 1.20 -5.07
C PRO A 320 -20.04 1.93 -4.79
N LYS A 321 -20.56 1.92 -3.55
CA LYS A 321 -21.79 2.67 -3.21
C LYS A 321 -21.50 4.17 -3.15
N ALA A 322 -20.39 4.59 -2.54
CA ALA A 322 -19.93 5.97 -2.55
C ALA A 322 -19.68 6.48 -3.99
N MET A 323 -19.00 5.69 -4.83
CA MET A 323 -18.79 6.02 -6.26
C MET A 323 -20.10 6.10 -7.05
N LYS A 324 -21.06 5.20 -6.79
CA LYS A 324 -22.42 5.24 -7.40
C LYS A 324 -23.24 6.43 -6.91
N LYS A 325 -23.10 6.84 -5.64
CA LYS A 325 -23.71 8.04 -5.05
C LYS A 325 -23.11 9.31 -5.68
N LEU A 326 -21.78 9.38 -5.83
CA LEU A 326 -21.09 10.48 -6.49
C LEU A 326 -21.53 10.67 -7.94
N ARG A 327 -21.47 9.62 -8.76
CA ARG A 327 -21.87 9.69 -10.18
C ARG A 327 -23.32 10.17 -10.34
N ARG A 328 -24.23 9.73 -9.47
CA ARG A 328 -25.63 10.19 -9.46
C ARG A 328 -25.79 11.66 -9.07
N LEU A 329 -24.86 12.23 -8.30
CA LEU A 329 -24.90 13.62 -7.87
C LEU A 329 -24.12 14.58 -8.80
N SER A 330 -23.20 14.07 -9.63
CA SER A 330 -22.40 14.87 -10.57
C SER A 330 -22.91 14.89 -12.01
N VAL A 331 -23.60 13.85 -12.47
CA VAL A 331 -24.15 13.77 -13.84
C VAL A 331 -25.08 14.96 -14.14
N GLY A 332 -24.93 15.54 -15.33
CA GLY A 332 -25.72 16.68 -15.80
C GLY A 332 -25.34 18.03 -15.20
N ARG A 333 -24.31 18.10 -14.34
CA ARG A 333 -23.89 19.34 -13.65
C ARG A 333 -22.56 19.88 -14.14
N ASN A 334 -22.36 21.19 -13.98
CA ASN A 334 -21.04 21.82 -14.05
C ASN A 334 -20.24 21.42 -12.81
N ALA A 335 -19.55 20.28 -12.87
CA ALA A 335 -18.82 19.70 -11.75
C ALA A 335 -17.30 19.63 -12.00
N TYR A 336 -16.51 19.81 -10.94
CA TYR A 336 -15.08 19.51 -10.93
C TYR A 336 -14.64 18.96 -9.57
N ILE A 337 -13.57 18.17 -9.57
CA ILE A 337 -12.96 17.59 -8.36
C ILE A 337 -11.83 18.50 -7.88
N VAL A 338 -11.73 18.75 -6.58
CA VAL A 338 -10.62 19.47 -5.95
C VAL A 338 -9.93 18.53 -4.95
N PRO A 339 -8.69 18.08 -5.24
CA PRO A 339 -7.99 17.15 -4.37
C PRO A 339 -7.34 17.87 -3.16
N GLY A 340 -6.79 17.09 -2.21
CA GLY A 340 -5.80 17.56 -1.24
C GLY A 340 -4.50 17.87 -1.96
N GLN A 341 -3.86 16.81 -2.45
CA GLN A 341 -2.75 16.83 -3.39
C GLN A 341 -3.13 16.01 -4.63
N VAL A 342 -2.63 16.38 -5.81
CA VAL A 342 -2.85 15.59 -7.03
C VAL A 342 -1.89 14.40 -7.05
N GLY A 343 -2.43 13.20 -7.22
CA GLY A 343 -1.70 11.98 -7.51
C GLY A 343 -2.43 11.10 -8.53
N GLU A 344 -1.87 9.93 -8.81
CA GLU A 344 -2.39 9.04 -9.85
C GLU A 344 -3.81 8.52 -9.56
N ASP A 345 -4.12 8.26 -8.29
CA ASP A 345 -5.45 7.87 -7.85
C ASP A 345 -6.50 8.96 -8.15
N ASP A 346 -6.12 10.25 -8.12
CA ASP A 346 -7.00 11.38 -8.42
C ASP A 346 -7.24 11.53 -9.93
N ARG A 347 -6.23 11.24 -10.76
CA ARG A 347 -6.39 11.09 -12.22
C ARG A 347 -7.33 9.93 -12.57
N MET A 348 -7.18 8.80 -11.90
CA MET A 348 -8.08 7.65 -12.09
C MET A 348 -9.51 7.94 -11.59
N LEU A 349 -9.68 8.62 -10.45
CA LEU A 349 -11.00 9.04 -9.95
C LEU A 349 -11.73 9.96 -10.94
N ALA A 350 -11.04 10.98 -11.46
CA ALA A 350 -11.58 11.92 -12.45
C ALA A 350 -12.05 11.20 -13.72
N THR A 351 -11.22 10.28 -14.22
CA THR A 351 -11.51 9.43 -15.39
C THR A 351 -12.70 8.49 -15.12
N GLU A 352 -12.72 7.83 -13.96
CA GLU A 352 -13.80 6.90 -13.59
C GLU A 352 -15.14 7.60 -13.40
N LEU A 353 -15.17 8.79 -12.78
CA LEU A 353 -16.39 9.58 -12.61
C LEU A 353 -16.82 10.32 -13.89
N ASN A 354 -15.91 10.51 -14.86
CA ASN A 354 -16.03 11.42 -16.00
C ASN A 354 -16.32 12.87 -15.55
N VAL A 355 -15.51 13.34 -14.60
CA VAL A 355 -15.56 14.69 -14.01
C VAL A 355 -14.12 15.23 -13.97
N PRO A 356 -13.84 16.44 -14.49
CA PRO A 356 -12.47 16.96 -14.54
C PRO A 356 -11.90 17.29 -13.15
N LEU A 357 -10.58 17.22 -13.02
CA LEU A 357 -9.84 17.59 -11.81
C LEU A 357 -9.33 19.03 -11.93
N LEU A 358 -9.52 19.86 -10.90
CA LEU A 358 -8.84 21.15 -10.76
C LEU A 358 -7.40 20.90 -10.29
N GLY A 359 -6.57 20.43 -11.21
CA GLY A 359 -5.20 19.97 -10.98
C GLY A 359 -4.50 19.62 -12.30
N ALA A 360 -3.18 19.77 -12.35
CA ALA A 360 -2.37 19.36 -13.50
C ALA A 360 -2.16 17.83 -13.57
N THR A 361 -1.27 17.35 -14.45
CA THR A 361 -0.89 15.93 -14.49
C THR A 361 -0.17 15.51 -13.19
N PRO A 362 -0.37 14.27 -12.70
CA PRO A 362 0.31 13.77 -11.50
C PRO A 362 1.83 13.88 -11.57
N ASP A 363 2.44 13.61 -12.73
CA ASP A 363 3.89 13.67 -12.91
C ASP A 363 4.45 15.10 -12.76
N LEU A 364 3.72 16.12 -13.25
CA LEU A 364 4.12 17.52 -13.09
C LEU A 364 3.98 17.97 -11.63
N VAL A 365 2.89 17.58 -10.95
CA VAL A 365 2.71 17.92 -9.53
C VAL A 365 3.75 17.22 -8.66
N ALA A 366 4.05 15.94 -8.93
CA ALA A 366 5.11 15.20 -8.26
C ALA A 366 6.49 15.86 -8.48
N HIS A 367 6.82 16.27 -9.71
CA HIS A 367 8.05 17.02 -9.99
C HIS A 367 8.09 18.34 -9.22
N CYS A 368 7.01 19.11 -9.19
CA CYS A 368 6.91 20.35 -8.40
C CYS A 368 6.92 20.14 -6.88
N CYS A 369 6.74 18.91 -6.37
CA CYS A 369 6.90 18.55 -4.96
C CYS A 369 8.34 18.15 -4.57
N ILE A 370 9.25 17.94 -5.53
CA ILE A 370 10.67 17.63 -5.27
C ILE A 370 11.41 18.95 -4.97
N LYS A 371 12.06 19.07 -3.81
CA LYS A 371 12.67 20.34 -3.37
C LYS A 371 13.82 20.75 -4.28
N SER A 372 14.62 19.83 -4.78
CA SER A 372 15.65 20.07 -5.80
C SER A 372 15.06 20.67 -7.08
N ALA A 373 13.88 20.22 -7.50
CA ALA A 373 13.15 20.84 -8.61
C ALA A 373 12.61 22.23 -8.24
N MET A 374 12.07 22.43 -7.02
CA MET A 374 11.66 23.75 -6.54
C MET A 374 12.81 24.77 -6.54
N LYS A 375 14.02 24.38 -6.11
CA LYS A 375 15.21 25.26 -6.17
C LYS A 375 15.47 25.72 -7.61
N ASN A 376 15.36 24.82 -8.58
CA ASN A 376 15.49 25.15 -9.99
C ASN A 376 14.34 26.06 -10.51
N ILE A 377 13.11 25.90 -10.02
CA ILE A 377 11.96 26.75 -10.37
C ILE A 377 12.13 28.17 -9.79
N ILE A 378 12.44 28.30 -8.50
CA ILE A 378 12.66 29.58 -7.81
C ILE A 378 13.80 30.37 -8.48
N LYS A 379 14.89 29.67 -8.84
CA LYS A 379 16.02 30.25 -9.57
C LYS A 379 15.62 30.76 -10.97
N LYS A 380 14.74 30.04 -11.69
CA LYS A 380 14.18 30.47 -12.99
C LYS A 380 13.12 31.58 -12.88
N ALA A 381 12.63 31.86 -11.68
CA ALA A 381 11.76 32.99 -11.36
C ALA A 381 12.54 34.22 -10.88
N GLU A 382 13.87 34.13 -10.79
CA GLU A 382 14.78 35.20 -10.31
C GLU A 382 14.48 35.69 -8.89
N VAL A 383 13.75 34.90 -8.10
CA VAL A 383 13.41 35.21 -6.71
C VAL A 383 14.54 34.79 -5.76
N ASN A 384 14.87 35.68 -4.82
CA ASN A 384 15.87 35.43 -3.79
C ASN A 384 15.55 34.16 -2.98
N MET A 385 16.58 33.36 -2.71
CA MET A 385 16.46 32.02 -2.12
C MET A 385 17.66 31.73 -1.20
N PRO A 386 17.56 30.78 -0.25
CA PRO A 386 18.69 30.45 0.62
C PRO A 386 19.88 29.89 -0.18
N PRO A 387 21.12 30.34 0.10
CA PRO A 387 22.33 29.67 -0.35
C PRO A 387 22.28 28.19 -0.01
N GLY A 388 22.65 27.33 -0.96
CA GLY A 388 22.41 25.89 -0.81
C GLY A 388 22.89 25.05 -1.98
N GLY A 389 22.66 23.74 -1.85
CA GLY A 389 22.89 22.71 -2.86
C GLY A 389 21.64 21.84 -3.00
N HIS A 390 21.49 21.19 -4.14
CA HIS A 390 20.35 20.36 -4.51
C HIS A 390 20.81 19.22 -5.43
N ASP A 391 19.93 18.26 -5.71
CA ASP A 391 20.21 17.06 -6.49
C ASP A 391 21.37 16.23 -5.91
N ILE A 392 21.39 16.06 -4.58
CA ILE A 392 22.42 15.32 -3.82
C ILE A 392 21.92 13.90 -3.54
N TYR A 393 22.58 12.88 -4.08
CA TYR A 393 22.18 11.47 -3.96
C TYR A 393 23.24 10.59 -3.29
N GLU A 394 24.49 11.07 -3.14
CA GLU A 394 25.55 10.32 -2.46
C GLU A 394 26.11 11.00 -1.19
N MET A 395 26.62 10.17 -0.25
CA MET A 395 27.28 10.64 0.98
C MET A 395 28.56 11.44 0.70
N HIS A 396 29.27 11.13 -0.39
CA HIS A 396 30.44 11.91 -0.83
C HIS A 396 30.02 13.31 -1.31
N GLU A 397 28.97 13.39 -2.15
CA GLU A 397 28.40 14.66 -2.62
C GLU A 397 27.89 15.50 -1.45
N LEU A 398 27.21 14.90 -0.47
CA LEU A 398 26.74 15.58 0.74
C LEU A 398 27.91 16.21 1.52
N THR A 399 28.97 15.43 1.76
CA THR A 399 30.18 15.87 2.46
C THR A 399 30.86 17.04 1.73
N SER A 400 31.13 16.90 0.42
CA SER A 400 31.85 17.94 -0.33
C SER A 400 30.98 19.18 -0.59
N THR A 401 29.68 19.01 -0.85
CA THR A 401 28.74 20.13 -1.03
C THR A 401 28.55 20.92 0.26
N LEU A 402 28.40 20.26 1.41
CA LEU A 402 28.35 20.94 2.71
C LEU A 402 29.67 21.68 3.01
N SER A 403 30.81 21.05 2.74
CA SER A 403 32.13 21.66 2.92
C SER A 403 32.33 22.91 2.05
N LYS A 404 31.91 22.84 0.77
CA LYS A 404 31.90 23.95 -0.18
C LYS A 404 30.98 25.09 0.28
N LEU A 405 29.78 24.77 0.73
CA LEU A 405 28.79 25.74 1.21
C LEU A 405 29.25 26.48 2.48
N VAL A 406 29.80 25.74 3.46
CA VAL A 406 30.33 26.31 4.71
C VAL A 406 31.60 27.13 4.46
N ALA A 407 32.51 26.68 3.59
CA ALA A 407 33.71 27.44 3.24
C ALA A 407 33.41 28.77 2.52
N ALA A 408 32.39 28.79 1.66
CA ALA A 408 31.94 29.99 0.98
C ALA A 408 31.18 30.95 1.91
N ASN A 409 30.31 30.42 2.78
CA ASN A 409 29.36 31.20 3.58
C ASN A 409 29.63 31.03 5.09
N LEU A 410 30.87 31.32 5.54
CA LEU A 410 31.28 31.13 6.94
C LEU A 410 30.39 31.84 7.97
N ASP A 411 29.72 32.93 7.60
CA ASP A 411 28.81 33.67 8.47
C ASP A 411 27.55 32.85 8.82
N ILE A 412 27.12 31.93 7.95
CA ILE A 412 25.96 31.07 8.20
C ILE A 412 26.28 30.06 9.31
N ARG A 413 25.57 30.20 10.44
CA ARG A 413 25.73 29.37 11.64
C ARG A 413 24.97 28.04 11.62
N ARG A 414 23.91 27.96 10.83
CA ARG A 414 22.98 26.83 10.78
C ARG A 414 22.69 26.45 9.33
N TRP A 415 22.70 25.15 9.06
CA TRP A 415 22.31 24.57 7.78
C TRP A 415 21.22 23.53 8.02
N VAL A 416 20.25 23.46 7.12
CA VAL A 416 19.19 22.44 7.13
C VAL A 416 19.35 21.53 5.91
N LEU A 417 19.30 20.23 6.15
CA LEU A 417 19.17 19.20 5.13
C LEU A 417 17.67 18.88 5.02
N LYS A 418 17.13 18.82 3.80
CA LYS A 418 15.75 18.42 3.53
C LYS A 418 15.73 17.25 2.54
N ILE A 419 15.09 16.14 2.91
CA ILE A 419 14.77 15.02 2.01
C ILE A 419 13.82 15.51 0.91
N ASP A 420 14.03 15.10 -0.33
CA ASP A 420 13.35 15.72 -1.49
C ASP A 420 11.83 15.48 -1.56
N ASP A 421 11.35 14.25 -1.36
CA ASP A 421 9.94 13.86 -1.49
C ASP A 421 9.07 14.14 -0.25
N GLU A 422 9.71 14.45 0.87
CA GLU A 422 9.11 14.41 2.20
C GLU A 422 8.35 15.71 2.59
N PHE A 423 7.22 15.60 3.27
CA PHE A 423 6.30 16.70 3.59
C PHE A 423 6.35 17.16 5.06
N GLY A 424 5.70 18.29 5.37
CA GLY A 424 5.41 18.73 6.74
C GLY A 424 6.63 18.95 7.65
N GLY A 425 7.80 19.21 7.07
CA GLY A 425 9.06 19.35 7.82
C GLY A 425 9.61 18.04 8.42
N ARG A 426 9.02 16.88 8.10
CA ARG A 426 9.40 15.57 8.66
C ARG A 426 10.84 15.18 8.28
N GLY A 427 11.22 15.51 7.05
CA GLY A 427 12.54 15.21 6.46
C GLY A 427 13.63 16.24 6.77
N HIS A 428 13.44 17.09 7.78
CA HIS A 428 14.40 18.13 8.14
C HIS A 428 15.41 17.66 9.20
N ALA A 429 16.68 17.92 8.92
CA ALA A 429 17.81 17.64 9.80
C ALA A 429 18.74 18.87 9.86
N VAL A 430 19.14 19.31 11.05
CA VAL A 430 19.82 20.61 11.24
C VAL A 430 21.25 20.43 11.74
N ILE A 431 22.19 21.16 11.15
CA ILE A 431 23.60 21.23 11.54
C ILE A 431 23.89 22.63 12.07
N ASN A 432 24.37 22.76 13.30
CA ASN A 432 24.98 24.00 13.79
C ASN A 432 26.50 23.92 13.62
N VAL A 433 27.07 24.84 12.84
CA VAL A 433 28.51 24.85 12.53
C VAL A 433 29.34 25.69 13.51
N ASP A 434 28.72 26.47 14.41
CA ASP A 434 29.42 27.29 15.41
C ASP A 434 30.21 26.47 16.43
N LYS A 435 29.80 25.23 16.67
CA LYS A 435 30.48 24.31 17.60
C LYS A 435 31.65 23.58 16.94
N ILE A 436 31.85 23.73 15.63
CA ILE A 436 32.90 23.05 14.88
C ILE A 436 34.21 23.84 14.99
N ARG A 437 35.26 23.21 15.55
CA ARG A 437 36.57 23.87 15.77
C ARG A 437 37.16 24.48 14.51
N VAL A 438 37.19 23.73 13.40
CA VAL A 438 37.70 24.19 12.10
C VAL A 438 36.92 25.41 11.57
N VAL A 439 35.60 25.48 11.76
CA VAL A 439 34.80 26.64 11.34
C VAL A 439 35.13 27.87 12.19
N ARG A 440 35.42 27.71 13.49
CA ARG A 440 35.93 28.80 14.34
C ARG A 440 37.32 29.26 13.90
N GLU A 441 38.23 28.33 13.62
CA GLU A 441 39.57 28.62 13.10
C GLU A 441 39.48 29.45 11.81
N LEU A 442 38.73 28.98 10.81
CA LEU A 442 38.54 29.66 9.52
C LEU A 442 37.87 31.04 9.66
N ARG A 443 36.91 31.21 10.59
CA ARG A 443 36.30 32.52 10.90
C ARG A 443 37.31 33.50 11.48
N LEU A 444 38.14 33.06 12.44
CA LEU A 444 39.21 33.87 13.04
C LEU A 444 40.31 34.22 12.04
N GLU A 445 40.68 33.26 11.18
CA GLU A 445 41.64 33.43 10.09
C GLU A 445 41.16 34.48 9.08
N ARG A 446 39.93 34.34 8.58
CA ARG A 446 39.29 35.34 7.71
C ARG A 446 39.26 36.73 8.37
N ALA A 447 38.91 36.83 9.65
CA ALA A 447 38.88 38.11 10.37
C ALA A 447 40.28 38.75 10.47
N ARG A 448 41.29 37.98 10.92
CA ARG A 448 42.69 38.41 11.06
C ARG A 448 43.34 38.87 9.75
N ILE A 449 42.96 38.27 8.62
CA ILE A 449 43.48 38.65 7.30
C ILE A 449 42.73 39.88 6.76
N THR A 450 41.40 39.95 6.95
CA THR A 450 40.58 41.10 6.55
C THR A 450 40.98 42.39 7.28
N SER A 451 41.47 42.31 8.53
CA SER A 451 41.98 43.47 9.27
C SER A 451 43.42 43.87 8.95
N LYS A 452 44.15 43.07 8.14
CA LYS A 452 45.57 43.31 7.81
C LYS A 452 45.86 43.67 6.34
N HIS A 453 45.00 43.30 5.39
CA HIS A 453 45.25 43.51 3.97
C HIS A 453 44.34 44.56 3.31
N VAL A 454 44.97 45.44 2.50
CA VAL A 454 44.32 46.46 1.65
C VAL A 454 43.28 45.84 0.69
N LEU A 455 43.41 44.56 0.34
CA LEU A 455 42.51 43.82 -0.57
C LEU A 455 41.09 43.55 -0.01
N LYS A 456 40.82 43.84 1.27
CA LYS A 456 39.49 43.74 1.92
C LYS A 456 38.81 42.37 1.68
N ARG A 457 37.47 42.34 1.54
CA ARG A 457 36.63 41.12 1.44
C ARG A 457 37.04 40.14 0.33
N ALA A 458 37.71 40.59 -0.73
CA ALA A 458 38.01 39.77 -1.91
C ALA A 458 38.99 38.61 -1.64
N TYR A 459 39.80 38.67 -0.58
CA TYR A 459 40.74 37.60 -0.23
C TYR A 459 40.05 36.24 -0.03
N TRP A 460 38.92 36.20 0.67
CA TRP A 460 38.24 34.93 0.99
C TRP A 460 37.55 34.27 -0.21
N SER A 461 37.33 35.04 -1.28
CA SER A 461 36.74 34.56 -2.54
C SER A 461 37.75 33.86 -3.45
N ARG A 462 39.05 33.89 -3.14
CA ARG A 462 40.09 33.29 -3.99
C ARG A 462 39.96 31.75 -4.05
N PRO A 463 40.10 31.12 -5.23
CA PRO A 463 40.00 29.65 -5.37
C PRO A 463 40.95 28.87 -4.47
N GLU A 464 42.18 29.34 -4.29
CA GLU A 464 43.22 28.74 -3.43
C GLU A 464 42.80 28.67 -1.95
N VAL A 465 42.28 29.78 -1.41
CA VAL A 465 41.80 29.90 -0.02
C VAL A 465 40.56 29.05 0.19
N GLN A 466 39.63 29.10 -0.77
CA GLN A 466 38.42 28.28 -0.80
C GLN A 466 38.73 26.77 -0.83
N LEU A 467 39.72 26.33 -1.62
CA LEU A 467 40.13 24.93 -1.70
C LEU A 467 40.80 24.46 -0.41
N SER A 468 41.67 25.29 0.18
CA SER A 468 42.29 25.02 1.49
C SER A 468 41.23 24.87 2.60
N ALA A 469 40.25 25.79 2.66
CA ALA A 469 39.15 25.73 3.61
C ALA A 469 38.28 24.47 3.43
N ARG A 470 37.99 24.05 2.19
CA ARG A 470 37.23 22.81 1.91
C ARG A 470 37.98 21.56 2.37
N LYS A 471 39.26 21.42 2.02
CA LYS A 471 40.10 20.28 2.45
C LYS A 471 40.19 20.14 3.97
N ARG A 472 40.11 21.25 4.73
CA ARG A 472 40.05 21.24 6.21
C ARG A 472 38.66 20.85 6.76
N LEU A 473 37.59 21.03 5.98
CA LEU A 473 36.20 20.77 6.39
C LEU A 473 35.68 19.39 5.97
N GLU A 474 36.12 18.84 4.84
CA GLU A 474 35.65 17.54 4.32
C GLU A 474 35.79 16.40 5.34
N PRO A 475 36.93 16.20 6.05
CA PRO A 475 37.04 15.19 7.11
C PRO A 475 36.11 15.44 8.30
N VAL A 476 35.67 16.69 8.52
CA VAL A 476 34.80 17.08 9.65
C VAL A 476 33.33 16.81 9.36
N PHE A 477 32.97 16.73 8.08
CA PHE A 477 31.63 16.43 7.58
C PHE A 477 31.50 15.01 7.00
N GLY A 478 32.53 14.16 7.16
CA GLY A 478 32.48 12.72 6.86
C GLY A 478 31.36 12.00 7.64
N GLN A 479 30.88 10.86 7.13
CA GLN A 479 29.64 10.22 7.56
C GLN A 479 29.55 9.93 9.07
N LYS A 480 30.64 9.41 9.65
CA LYS A 480 30.74 9.08 11.09
C LYS A 480 30.76 10.35 11.93
N GLU A 481 31.54 11.33 11.51
CA GLU A 481 31.75 12.61 12.17
C GLU A 481 30.51 13.50 12.09
N LEU A 482 29.72 13.40 11.03
CA LEU A 482 28.50 14.15 10.80
C LEU A 482 27.34 13.65 11.68
N SER A 483 27.29 12.33 11.96
CA SER A 483 26.24 11.70 12.77
C SER A 483 26.07 12.31 14.18
N SER A 484 27.15 12.85 14.76
CA SER A 484 27.15 13.51 16.08
C SER A 484 26.94 15.03 16.03
N LYS A 485 26.87 15.61 14.82
CA LYS A 485 26.66 17.06 14.58
C LYS A 485 25.26 17.39 14.04
N VAL A 486 24.52 16.39 13.56
CA VAL A 486 23.17 16.54 13.02
C VAL A 486 22.11 16.37 14.11
N SER A 487 21.19 17.34 14.21
CA SER A 487 19.94 17.22 14.93
C SER A 487 18.81 16.83 13.97
N LEU A 488 18.44 15.54 13.96
CA LEU A 488 17.21 15.06 13.34
C LEU A 488 15.98 15.63 14.08
N LEU A 489 15.05 16.24 13.36
CA LEU A 489 13.88 16.90 13.96
C LEU A 489 12.69 15.94 14.15
N CYS A 490 12.39 15.08 13.17
CA CYS A 490 11.31 14.08 13.28
C CYS A 490 11.84 12.68 13.59
N ARG A 491 12.28 12.45 14.84
CA ARG A 491 12.82 11.15 15.29
C ARG A 491 11.76 10.05 15.44
N GLN A 492 10.47 10.32 15.22
CA GLN A 492 9.46 9.26 15.08
C GLN A 492 9.60 8.52 13.73
N ILE A 493 9.91 9.24 12.65
CA ILE A 493 9.96 8.72 11.28
C ILE A 493 11.39 8.34 10.88
N TYR A 494 12.38 9.11 11.34
CA TYR A 494 13.81 8.83 11.14
C TYR A 494 14.51 8.70 12.50
N PRO A 495 14.47 7.53 13.16
CA PRO A 495 14.99 7.35 14.51
C PRO A 495 16.51 7.59 14.62
N THR A 496 17.27 7.17 13.60
CA THR A 496 18.73 7.33 13.53
C THR A 496 19.18 8.09 12.28
N TRP A 497 20.44 8.55 12.31
CA TRP A 497 21.10 9.17 11.15
C TRP A 497 21.23 8.20 9.96
N ALA A 498 21.30 6.89 10.22
CA ALA A 498 21.33 5.88 9.16
C ALA A 498 19.97 5.76 8.45
N ASP A 499 18.85 5.82 9.19
CA ASP A 499 17.50 5.79 8.61
C ASP A 499 17.24 7.04 7.76
N TYR A 500 17.65 8.22 8.28
CA TYR A 500 17.57 9.48 7.55
C TYR A 500 18.39 9.44 6.26
N LEU A 501 19.66 9.03 6.32
CA LEU A 501 20.52 8.91 5.14
C LEU A 501 19.97 7.89 4.13
N LYS A 502 19.40 6.77 4.59
CA LYS A 502 18.82 5.76 3.71
C LYS A 502 17.68 6.32 2.84
N GLN A 503 16.84 7.20 3.37
CA GLN A 503 15.82 7.90 2.56
C GLN A 503 16.45 9.02 1.72
N PHE A 504 17.27 9.89 2.33
CA PHE A 504 17.89 11.04 1.64
C PHE A 504 18.65 10.60 0.37
N MET A 505 19.47 9.55 0.46
CA MET A 505 20.26 9.04 -0.67
C MET A 505 19.42 8.23 -1.68
N ARG A 506 18.19 7.83 -1.33
CA ARG A 506 17.28 7.10 -2.23
C ARG A 506 16.50 8.02 -3.15
N VAL A 507 16.10 9.20 -2.66
CA VAL A 507 15.18 10.11 -3.37
C VAL A 507 15.80 11.47 -3.68
N GLY A 508 16.99 11.75 -3.16
CA GLY A 508 17.64 13.05 -3.23
C GLY A 508 17.36 13.92 -2.01
N GLY A 509 18.08 15.04 -1.94
CA GLY A 509 17.77 16.11 -1.01
C GLY A 509 18.58 17.38 -1.23
N VAL A 510 18.19 18.42 -0.50
CA VAL A 510 18.79 19.75 -0.55
C VAL A 510 19.50 20.11 0.76
N ILE A 511 20.55 20.92 0.67
CA ILE A 511 21.18 21.62 1.80
C ILE A 511 20.85 23.11 1.66
N GLU A 512 20.37 23.76 2.72
CA GLU A 512 20.06 25.20 2.72
C GLU A 512 20.62 25.93 3.94
N ALA A 513 21.03 27.18 3.74
CA ALA A 513 21.40 28.11 4.80
C ALA A 513 20.17 28.52 5.63
N VAL A 514 20.25 28.43 6.95
CA VAL A 514 19.21 28.90 7.86
C VAL A 514 19.64 30.26 8.43
N PRO A 515 18.91 31.36 8.15
CA PRO A 515 19.27 32.69 8.65
C PRO A 515 19.20 32.75 10.19
N GLU A 516 19.89 33.73 10.79
CA GLU A 516 19.86 33.96 12.23
C GLU A 516 18.65 34.80 12.65
N ASN A 517 18.60 36.04 12.16
CA ASN A 517 17.67 37.07 12.60
C ASN A 517 16.34 37.00 11.86
N VAL A 518 15.68 35.83 11.93
CA VAL A 518 14.34 35.62 11.38
C VAL A 518 13.35 36.56 12.07
N VAL A 519 12.67 37.37 11.28
CA VAL A 519 11.59 38.28 11.71
C VAL A 519 10.26 37.55 11.66
N SER A 520 10.00 36.81 10.57
CA SER A 520 8.81 35.97 10.39
C SER A 520 8.97 35.00 9.21
N ASN A 521 7.95 34.19 8.97
CA ASN A 521 7.85 33.26 7.83
C ASN A 521 6.57 33.57 7.02
N PRO A 522 6.59 34.61 6.16
CA PRO A 522 5.42 34.98 5.36
C PRO A 522 5.19 33.98 4.22
N SER A 523 3.94 33.60 4.02
CA SER A 523 3.50 32.61 3.02
C SER A 523 2.23 33.08 2.29
N VAL A 524 2.02 32.60 1.07
CA VAL A 524 0.91 33.05 0.20
C VAL A 524 0.19 31.87 -0.42
N ASN A 525 -1.13 31.79 -0.20
CA ASN A 525 -2.00 30.82 -0.87
C ASN A 525 -2.57 31.42 -2.16
N VAL A 526 -2.52 30.66 -3.24
CA VAL A 526 -2.80 31.09 -4.62
C VAL A 526 -3.59 30.03 -5.36
N LEU A 527 -4.46 30.43 -6.28
CA LEU A 527 -5.10 29.57 -7.27
C LEU A 527 -4.60 29.95 -8.67
N ILE A 528 -4.05 28.97 -9.40
CA ILE A 528 -3.85 29.04 -10.84
C ILE A 528 -5.10 28.45 -11.51
N PRO A 529 -6.00 29.26 -12.08
CA PRO A 529 -7.19 28.73 -12.74
C PRO A 529 -6.82 28.03 -14.07
N PRO A 530 -7.63 27.06 -14.54
CA PRO A 530 -7.50 26.46 -15.87
C PRO A 530 -7.51 27.47 -17.02
N LYS A 531 -8.14 28.64 -16.83
CA LYS A 531 -8.07 29.78 -17.76
C LYS A 531 -8.23 31.10 -17.01
N GLY A 532 -7.49 32.12 -17.41
CA GLY A 532 -7.52 33.47 -16.80
C GLY A 532 -6.28 33.76 -15.94
N ASP A 533 -6.44 34.69 -15.00
CA ASP A 533 -5.34 35.27 -14.23
C ASP A 533 -5.12 34.61 -12.88
N ILE A 534 -3.91 34.76 -12.35
CA ILE A 534 -3.48 34.14 -11.09
C ILE A 534 -4.20 34.84 -9.92
N GLN A 535 -4.90 34.07 -9.09
CA GLN A 535 -5.69 34.59 -7.97
C GLN A 535 -4.95 34.39 -6.65
N ILE A 536 -4.48 35.46 -6.02
CA ILE A 536 -3.96 35.41 -4.65
C ILE A 536 -5.15 35.33 -3.70
N LEU A 537 -5.20 34.27 -2.89
CA LEU A 537 -6.33 33.97 -2.00
C LEU A 537 -6.12 34.57 -0.61
N SER A 538 -4.91 34.43 -0.05
CA SER A 538 -4.53 34.93 1.27
C SER A 538 -3.02 35.05 1.44
N THR A 539 -2.54 36.15 2.02
CA THR A 539 -1.19 36.24 2.62
C THR A 539 -1.28 35.94 4.12
N HIS A 540 -0.30 35.22 4.66
CA HIS A 540 -0.25 34.84 6.07
C HIS A 540 1.19 34.75 6.61
N GLU A 541 1.34 34.69 7.93
CA GLU A 541 2.56 34.27 8.61
C GLU A 541 2.40 32.83 9.08
N GLU A 542 3.33 31.93 8.76
CA GLU A 542 3.34 30.57 9.32
C GLU A 542 3.87 30.58 10.76
N MET A 543 3.11 29.94 11.66
CA MET A 543 3.48 29.75 13.06
C MET A 543 4.16 28.40 13.23
N PHE A 544 5.30 28.36 13.93
CA PHE A 544 6.13 27.16 14.08
C PHE A 544 6.18 26.63 15.51
N SER A 545 6.35 25.32 15.65
CA SER A 545 6.51 24.67 16.95
C SER A 545 7.82 25.08 17.63
N LYS A 546 7.77 25.30 18.96
CA LYS A 546 8.96 25.54 19.78
C LYS A 546 9.85 24.29 19.93
N SER A 547 9.29 23.09 19.77
CA SER A 547 10.06 21.83 19.82
C SER A 547 10.69 21.47 18.47
N ASN A 548 10.02 21.82 17.37
CA ASN A 548 10.51 21.64 16.00
C ASN A 548 10.33 22.95 15.20
N PRO A 549 11.39 23.77 15.06
CA PRO A 549 11.31 25.11 14.47
C PRO A 549 11.11 25.11 12.94
N PHE A 550 10.81 23.95 12.33
CA PHE A 550 10.43 23.81 10.93
C PHE A 550 9.12 23.02 10.73
N GLN A 551 8.38 22.75 11.81
CA GLN A 551 7.02 22.22 11.78
C GLN A 551 6.02 23.37 11.98
N VAL A 552 5.19 23.61 10.97
CA VAL A 552 4.07 24.56 11.03
C VAL A 552 2.97 24.00 11.93
N ILE A 553 2.40 24.85 12.78
CA ILE A 553 1.32 24.52 13.74
C ILE A 553 0.04 25.34 13.52
N GLY A 554 0.10 26.34 12.65
CA GLY A 554 -0.96 27.32 12.47
C GLY A 554 -0.52 28.50 11.62
N SER A 555 -1.36 29.52 11.52
CA SER A 555 -1.14 30.67 10.65
C SER A 555 -1.77 31.95 11.21
N SER A 556 -1.12 33.10 10.98
CA SER A 556 -1.68 34.41 11.30
C SER A 556 -2.03 35.18 10.03
N PHE A 557 -3.24 35.73 9.96
CA PHE A 557 -3.78 36.44 8.80
C PHE A 557 -4.18 37.88 9.19
N PRO A 558 -4.05 38.87 8.28
CA PRO A 558 -3.16 38.82 7.12
C PRO A 558 -1.68 38.81 7.52
N GLN A 559 -0.80 38.64 6.54
CA GLN A 559 0.65 38.82 6.67
C GLN A 559 1.00 40.30 6.96
N SER A 560 1.99 40.56 7.81
CA SER A 560 2.41 41.91 8.23
C SER A 560 3.92 42.13 8.37
N SER A 561 4.76 41.10 8.26
CA SER A 561 6.21 41.16 8.50
C SER A 561 7.06 41.81 7.41
N VAL A 562 6.52 41.96 6.20
CA VAL A 562 7.18 42.48 4.98
C VAL A 562 6.17 43.29 4.16
N PRO A 563 6.61 44.23 3.29
CA PRO A 563 5.70 44.98 2.43
C PRO A 563 4.87 44.08 1.50
N HIS A 564 3.54 44.23 1.52
CA HIS A 564 2.61 43.35 0.82
C HIS A 564 2.93 43.22 -0.68
N GLN A 565 3.22 44.33 -1.37
CA GLN A 565 3.53 44.33 -2.80
C GLN A 565 4.82 43.58 -3.14
N ALA A 566 5.82 43.56 -2.25
CA ALA A 566 7.06 42.81 -2.45
C ALA A 566 6.81 41.29 -2.37
N LEU A 567 5.97 40.86 -1.42
CA LEU A 567 5.55 39.47 -1.28
C LEU A 567 4.65 39.02 -2.44
N LYS A 568 3.70 39.89 -2.85
CA LYS A 568 2.82 39.71 -4.02
C LYS A 568 3.64 39.53 -5.30
N GLY A 569 4.61 40.41 -5.56
CA GLY A 569 5.50 40.34 -6.73
C GLY A 569 6.38 39.09 -6.75
N ALA A 570 7.05 38.77 -5.64
CA ALA A 570 7.89 37.57 -5.54
C ALA A 570 7.08 36.27 -5.71
N THR A 571 5.86 36.22 -5.15
CA THR A 571 4.94 35.09 -5.34
C THR A 571 4.50 34.99 -6.79
N TRP A 572 4.11 36.10 -7.42
CA TRP A 572 3.65 36.12 -8.81
C TRP A 572 4.72 35.64 -9.78
N ALA A 573 5.98 36.05 -9.61
CA ALA A 573 7.10 35.59 -10.44
C ALA A 573 7.30 34.06 -10.38
N ILE A 574 7.15 33.44 -9.20
CA ILE A 574 7.21 31.98 -9.04
C ILE A 574 5.98 31.30 -9.67
N VAL A 575 4.79 31.80 -9.37
CA VAL A 575 3.53 31.16 -9.81
C VAL A 575 3.33 31.29 -11.32
N GLU A 576 3.78 32.38 -11.95
CA GLU A 576 3.76 32.53 -13.41
C GLU A 576 4.71 31.53 -14.09
N LYS A 577 5.85 31.18 -13.47
CA LYS A 577 6.70 30.07 -13.97
C LYS A 577 6.02 28.71 -13.83
N LEU A 578 5.29 28.47 -12.75
CA LEU A 578 4.49 27.24 -12.59
C LEU A 578 3.36 27.16 -13.62
N LYS A 579 2.66 28.28 -13.89
CA LYS A 579 1.64 28.40 -14.94
C LYS A 579 2.22 28.13 -16.33
N GLN A 580 3.40 28.67 -16.64
CA GLN A 580 4.15 28.41 -17.88
C GLN A 580 4.58 26.94 -18.03
N MET A 581 4.76 26.21 -16.92
CA MET A 581 4.99 24.75 -16.92
C MET A 581 3.69 23.93 -17.07
N GLY A 582 2.53 24.56 -17.13
CA GLY A 582 1.22 23.89 -17.21
C GLY A 582 0.61 23.50 -15.86
N LEU A 583 1.10 24.05 -14.74
CA LEU A 583 0.49 23.82 -13.42
C LEU A 583 -0.87 24.52 -13.34
N VAL A 584 -1.87 23.81 -12.81
CA VAL A 584 -3.25 24.27 -12.61
C VAL A 584 -3.69 23.80 -11.22
N GLY A 585 -4.49 24.60 -10.52
CA GLY A 585 -4.98 24.33 -9.17
C GLY A 585 -4.33 25.22 -8.10
N TYR A 586 -4.39 24.77 -6.85
CA TYR A 586 -3.95 25.54 -5.69
C TYR A 586 -2.45 25.39 -5.43
N VAL A 587 -1.81 26.46 -5.01
CA VAL A 587 -0.39 26.52 -4.65
C VAL A 587 -0.22 27.37 -3.38
N SER A 588 0.58 26.91 -2.42
CA SER A 588 1.17 27.78 -1.39
C SER A 588 2.64 28.03 -1.71
N VAL A 589 3.09 29.27 -1.61
CA VAL A 589 4.51 29.65 -1.74
C VAL A 589 4.97 30.21 -0.41
N ASN A 590 6.04 29.64 0.13
CA ASN A 590 6.49 29.90 1.50
C ASN A 590 7.84 30.63 1.49
N PHE A 591 7.98 31.62 2.36
CA PHE A 591 9.18 32.45 2.46
C PHE A 591 9.66 32.60 3.91
N VAL A 592 10.93 32.96 4.09
CA VAL A 592 11.48 33.46 5.36
C VAL A 592 11.88 34.92 5.22
N ALA A 593 11.44 35.75 6.16
CA ALA A 593 11.81 37.16 6.29
C ALA A 593 12.83 37.33 7.42
N PHE A 594 13.96 37.99 7.16
CA PHE A 594 15.04 38.13 8.15
C PHE A 594 15.83 39.44 7.97
N TYR A 595 16.45 39.94 9.05
CA TYR A 595 17.25 41.17 9.00
C TYR A 595 18.73 40.88 8.71
N ASP A 596 19.18 41.24 7.51
CA ASP A 596 20.55 41.09 7.03
C ASP A 596 21.42 42.24 7.55
N HIS A 597 22.24 41.94 8.56
CA HIS A 597 23.13 42.92 9.19
C HIS A 597 24.29 43.36 8.29
N TYR A 598 24.61 42.66 7.20
CA TYR A 598 25.68 43.06 6.27
C TYR A 598 25.22 44.09 5.24
N VAL A 599 23.90 44.20 5.04
CA VAL A 599 23.25 45.17 4.13
C VAL A 599 22.33 46.14 4.90
N GLN A 600 22.13 45.92 6.20
CA GLN A 600 21.23 46.69 7.09
C GLN A 600 19.79 46.75 6.56
N ALA A 601 19.32 45.64 5.97
CA ALA A 601 18.05 45.57 5.25
C ALA A 601 17.25 44.31 5.61
N LEU A 602 15.92 44.44 5.57
CA LEU A 602 15.00 43.31 5.59
C LEU A 602 15.13 42.52 4.28
N ARG A 603 15.36 41.21 4.38
CA ARG A 603 15.49 40.30 3.25
C ARG A 603 14.38 39.25 3.28
N LEU A 604 13.96 38.82 2.10
CA LEU A 604 12.98 37.77 1.87
C LEU A 604 13.63 36.67 1.03
N TRP A 605 13.51 35.41 1.46
CA TRP A 605 13.96 34.22 0.74
C TRP A 605 12.80 33.25 0.54
N ALA A 606 12.56 32.78 -0.69
CA ALA A 606 11.63 31.69 -0.96
C ALA A 606 12.24 30.34 -0.53
N VAL A 607 11.50 29.54 0.25
CA VAL A 607 12.02 28.33 0.93
C VAL A 607 11.28 27.03 0.63
N ASP A 608 10.04 27.09 0.12
CA ASP A 608 9.23 25.92 -0.23
C ASP A 608 8.10 26.30 -1.22
N ILE A 609 7.67 25.35 -2.04
CA ILE A 609 6.51 25.47 -2.94
C ILE A 609 5.61 24.25 -2.74
N ASN A 610 4.35 24.47 -2.39
CA ASN A 610 3.37 23.42 -2.12
C ASN A 610 2.26 23.46 -3.18
N PRO A 611 2.35 22.69 -4.29
CA PRO A 611 1.33 22.63 -5.35
C PRO A 611 0.12 21.77 -4.93
N ARG A 612 -0.53 22.18 -3.84
CA ARG A 612 -1.65 21.48 -3.19
C ARG A 612 -2.54 22.50 -2.45
N TYR A 613 -3.75 22.08 -2.09
CA TYR A 613 -4.59 22.86 -1.18
C TYR A 613 -3.98 22.78 0.23
N SER A 614 -3.54 23.91 0.78
CA SER A 614 -2.87 23.98 2.08
C SER A 614 -3.86 23.93 3.25
N THR A 615 -3.38 23.53 4.43
CA THR A 615 -4.18 23.62 5.66
C THR A 615 -4.42 25.08 6.04
N SER A 616 -3.43 25.97 5.84
CA SER A 616 -3.61 27.41 6.04
C SER A 616 -4.69 28.01 5.12
N LEU A 617 -4.87 27.50 3.89
CA LEU A 617 -6.00 27.90 3.04
C LEU A 617 -7.36 27.43 3.60
N SER A 618 -7.44 26.22 4.15
CA SER A 618 -8.64 25.74 4.86
C SER A 618 -8.96 26.64 6.07
N SER A 619 -7.94 26.97 6.88
CA SER A 619 -8.06 27.88 8.03
C SER A 619 -8.46 29.30 7.61
N TYR A 620 -7.93 29.80 6.50
CA TYR A 620 -8.34 31.07 5.90
C TYR A 620 -9.79 31.08 5.41
N MET A 621 -10.25 30.01 4.76
CA MET A 621 -11.64 29.91 4.28
C MET A 621 -12.64 29.91 5.45
N PHE A 622 -12.27 29.33 6.60
CA PHE A 622 -13.04 29.40 7.85
C PHE A 622 -13.09 30.82 8.42
N PHE A 623 -11.94 31.52 8.49
CA PHE A 623 -11.85 32.93 8.87
C PHE A 623 -12.69 33.84 7.96
N LYS A 624 -12.62 33.64 6.64
CA LYS A 624 -13.36 34.42 5.64
C LYS A 624 -14.88 34.28 5.80
N LEU A 625 -15.37 33.08 6.13
CA LEU A 625 -16.79 32.84 6.42
C LEU A 625 -17.24 33.54 7.72
N LEU A 626 -16.43 33.48 8.78
CA LEU A 626 -16.75 34.08 10.08
C LEU A 626 -16.83 35.61 10.04
N VAL A 627 -15.94 36.24 9.26
CA VAL A 627 -15.74 37.70 9.28
C VAL A 627 -16.44 38.40 8.09
N GLN A 628 -16.80 37.65 7.03
CA GLN A 628 -17.53 38.13 5.85
C GLN A 628 -16.87 39.33 5.13
N GLY A 629 -15.55 39.51 5.30
CA GLY A 629 -14.79 40.67 4.83
C GLY A 629 -14.06 40.49 3.49
N THR A 630 -13.37 41.53 3.07
CA THR A 630 -12.55 41.59 1.85
C THR A 630 -11.10 41.98 2.16
N THR A 631 -10.16 41.51 1.33
CA THR A 631 -8.75 41.90 1.45
C THR A 631 -8.47 43.14 0.59
N ASN A 632 -7.83 44.16 1.15
CA ASN A 632 -7.33 45.31 0.41
C ASN A 632 -6.11 44.89 -0.42
N GLU A 633 -6.20 44.98 -1.77
CA GLU A 633 -5.13 44.55 -2.68
C GLU A 633 -3.85 45.42 -2.64
N ALA A 634 -3.92 46.62 -2.08
CA ALA A 634 -2.79 47.54 -1.93
C ALA A 634 -2.01 47.27 -0.64
N THR A 635 -2.70 47.18 0.50
CA THR A 635 -2.07 47.03 1.83
C THR A 635 -1.96 45.58 2.31
N GLY A 636 -2.81 44.68 1.80
CA GLY A 636 -2.96 43.31 2.29
C GLY A 636 -3.87 43.17 3.52
N GLU A 637 -4.41 44.27 4.04
CA GLU A 637 -5.28 44.27 5.22
C GLU A 637 -6.62 43.59 4.94
N TYR A 638 -7.18 42.92 5.95
CA TYR A 638 -8.48 42.26 5.84
C TYR A 638 -9.55 43.11 6.53
N LEU A 639 -10.50 43.62 5.75
CA LEU A 639 -11.50 44.60 6.15
C LEU A 639 -12.87 43.93 6.32
N ALA A 640 -13.40 43.97 7.54
CA ALA A 640 -14.76 43.55 7.86
C ALA A 640 -15.71 44.76 7.81
N VAL A 641 -17.00 44.52 7.57
CA VAL A 641 -18.06 45.53 7.76
C VAL A 641 -18.78 45.19 9.06
N LEU A 642 -18.84 46.13 10.00
CA LEU A 642 -19.64 45.94 11.21
C LEU A 642 -21.13 46.00 10.88
N LYS A 643 -21.92 45.13 11.52
CA LYS A 643 -23.38 45.18 11.46
C LYS A 643 -23.85 46.21 12.49
N GLU A 644 -24.64 47.18 12.06
CA GLU A 644 -25.19 48.21 12.95
C GLU A 644 -26.01 47.58 14.08
N ASN A 645 -25.86 48.08 15.30
CA ASN A 645 -26.53 47.51 16.46
C ASN A 645 -27.92 48.14 16.64
N PRO A 646 -29.03 47.39 16.53
CA PRO A 646 -30.39 47.98 16.57
C PRO A 646 -30.72 48.74 17.85
N GLU A 647 -30.08 48.37 18.95
CA GLU A 647 -30.27 48.98 20.28
C GLU A 647 -29.54 50.33 20.46
N ALA A 648 -28.78 50.79 19.45
CA ALA A 648 -27.99 52.03 19.52
C ALA A 648 -28.75 53.29 19.03
N GLN A 649 -30.06 53.23 18.80
CA GLN A 649 -30.86 54.42 18.49
C GLN A 649 -31.06 55.28 19.77
N PRO A 650 -30.73 56.58 19.75
CA PRO A 650 -31.06 57.46 20.87
C PRO A 650 -32.58 57.60 21.02
N PRO A 651 -33.12 57.77 22.25
CA PRO A 651 -34.55 57.89 22.47
C PRO A 651 -35.13 59.10 21.71
N PRO A 652 -36.34 58.99 21.14
CA PRO A 652 -36.89 60.02 20.27
C PRO A 652 -37.10 61.33 21.03
N GLN A 653 -36.31 62.35 20.67
CA GLN A 653 -36.47 63.69 21.22
C GLN A 653 -37.82 64.26 20.79
N LYS A 654 -38.66 64.60 21.78
CA LYS A 654 -39.91 65.33 21.53
C LYS A 654 -39.57 66.70 20.95
N LYS A 655 -39.88 66.93 19.68
CA LYS A 655 -39.82 68.29 19.10
C LYS A 655 -40.77 69.20 19.87
N PRO A 656 -40.33 70.41 20.29
CA PRO A 656 -41.28 71.43 20.74
C PRO A 656 -42.13 71.89 19.57
N VAL A 657 -43.39 72.22 19.85
CA VAL A 657 -44.26 72.98 18.93
C VAL A 657 -44.16 74.45 19.30
N ASN A 658 -44.00 75.31 18.31
CA ASN A 658 -44.67 76.61 18.23
C ASN A 658 -44.46 77.23 16.83
N GLU A 659 -45.42 78.04 16.40
CA GLU A 659 -45.37 78.78 15.14
C GLU A 659 -44.49 80.04 15.25
N PHE A 660 -43.92 80.50 14.13
CA PHE A 660 -44.51 81.61 13.34
C PHE A 660 -43.71 81.87 12.06
N GLU A 661 -44.38 82.41 11.06
CA GLU A 661 -43.86 82.64 9.71
C GLU A 661 -42.99 83.90 9.62
N LYS A 662 -42.05 83.90 8.67
CA LYS A 662 -41.85 85.04 7.77
C LYS A 662 -41.13 84.61 6.48
N ASP A 663 -41.72 84.97 5.35
CA ASP A 663 -41.12 84.78 4.04
C ASP A 663 -40.07 85.86 3.75
N ASP A 664 -38.93 85.45 3.20
CA ASP A 664 -38.07 86.27 2.36
C ASP A 664 -37.73 85.45 1.11
N VAL A 665 -37.93 86.01 -0.08
CA VAL A 665 -37.87 85.30 -1.37
C VAL A 665 -36.61 85.71 -2.13
N GLU A 666 -35.70 84.76 -2.37
CA GLU A 666 -34.58 84.95 -3.29
C GLU A 666 -34.38 83.70 -4.18
N LEU A 667 -34.25 83.91 -5.50
CA LEU A 667 -34.14 82.82 -6.48
C LEU A 667 -32.68 82.36 -6.64
N GLY A 668 -32.34 81.21 -6.06
CA GLY A 668 -31.06 80.53 -6.25
C GLY A 668 -31.18 79.27 -7.13
N LEU A 669 -30.32 79.13 -8.14
CA LEU A 669 -30.30 77.99 -9.07
C LEU A 669 -30.11 76.65 -8.35
N ALA A 670 -30.90 75.64 -8.74
CA ALA A 670 -30.89 74.32 -8.09
C ALA A 670 -29.70 73.46 -8.55
N GLU A 671 -28.58 73.52 -7.82
CA GLU A 671 -27.56 72.47 -7.88
C GLU A 671 -28.06 71.20 -7.17
N SER A 672 -28.15 70.10 -7.92
CA SER A 672 -28.53 68.79 -7.39
C SER A 672 -27.42 68.20 -6.52
N LYS A 673 -27.46 68.49 -5.21
CA LYS A 673 -26.63 67.80 -4.21
C LYS A 673 -26.96 66.31 -4.21
N VAL A 674 -26.16 65.54 -4.95
CA VAL A 674 -26.09 64.09 -4.80
C VAL A 674 -25.59 63.82 -3.39
N GLU A 675 -26.44 63.26 -2.53
CA GLU A 675 -26.01 62.79 -1.21
C GLU A 675 -24.92 61.72 -1.40
N PRO A 676 -23.77 61.84 -0.72
CA PRO A 676 -22.73 60.82 -0.81
C PRO A 676 -23.28 59.48 -0.27
N PRO A 677 -22.98 58.34 -0.92
CA PRO A 677 -23.43 57.05 -0.44
C PRO A 677 -22.87 56.80 0.97
N PRO A 678 -23.63 56.17 1.88
CA PRO A 678 -23.25 56.05 3.29
C PRO A 678 -21.90 55.34 3.44
N GLU A 679 -20.98 55.98 4.16
CA GLU A 679 -19.66 55.42 4.46
C GLU A 679 -19.81 54.15 5.28
N LYS A 680 -19.51 53.01 4.66
CA LYS A 680 -19.49 51.73 5.37
C LYS A 680 -18.33 51.74 6.37
N ASN A 681 -18.66 51.57 7.65
CA ASN A 681 -17.69 51.42 8.73
C ASN A 681 -16.87 50.12 8.56
N PHE A 682 -15.85 50.19 7.70
CA PHE A 682 -14.86 49.14 7.52
C PHE A 682 -13.90 49.12 8.71
N VAL A 683 -13.70 47.94 9.29
CA VAL A 683 -12.78 47.73 10.40
C VAL A 683 -11.76 46.66 10.04
N SER A 684 -10.49 46.91 10.32
CA SER A 684 -9.44 45.90 10.15
C SER A 684 -9.68 44.72 11.10
N ARG A 685 -9.45 43.51 10.61
CA ARG A 685 -9.54 42.27 11.38
C ARG A 685 -8.36 41.36 11.09
N THR A 686 -7.79 40.83 12.15
CA THR A 686 -6.72 39.86 12.13
C THR A 686 -7.20 38.52 12.68
N CYS A 687 -6.50 37.45 12.32
CA CYS A 687 -6.80 36.10 12.75
C CYS A 687 -5.52 35.37 13.14
N VAL A 688 -5.64 34.52 14.16
CA VAL A 688 -4.69 33.46 14.48
C VAL A 688 -5.45 32.14 14.40
N ALA A 689 -5.01 31.27 13.50
CA ALA A 689 -5.49 29.90 13.39
C ALA A 689 -4.44 28.93 13.95
N ILE A 690 -4.88 27.93 14.70
CA ILE A 690 -4.11 26.73 15.03
C ILE A 690 -4.77 25.58 14.28
N ASP A 691 -4.01 24.97 13.37
CA ASP A 691 -4.55 24.08 12.34
C ASP A 691 -5.14 22.79 12.95
N ALA A 692 -4.49 22.23 13.97
CA ALA A 692 -5.12 21.33 14.94
C ALA A 692 -4.20 21.14 16.15
N PHE A 693 -4.79 20.88 17.31
CA PHE A 693 -4.12 20.47 18.55
C PHE A 693 -4.88 19.30 19.19
N TYR A 694 -4.23 18.58 20.11
CA TYR A 694 -4.82 17.44 20.81
C TYR A 694 -4.94 17.66 22.32
N HIS A 695 -6.03 17.18 22.91
CA HIS A 695 -6.14 17.01 24.36
C HIS A 695 -6.90 15.72 24.71
N PRO A 696 -6.33 14.81 25.53
CA PRO A 696 -6.85 13.45 25.68
C PRO A 696 -8.29 13.39 26.20
N SER A 697 -8.63 14.18 27.22
CA SER A 697 -9.98 14.16 27.82
C SER A 697 -11.04 14.91 27.01
N LEU A 698 -10.71 15.54 25.88
CA LEU A 698 -11.74 15.91 24.88
C LEU A 698 -12.47 14.65 24.38
N SER A 699 -11.79 13.50 24.32
CA SER A 699 -12.41 12.21 23.96
C SER A 699 -13.53 11.77 24.88
N THR A 700 -13.59 12.32 26.10
CA THR A 700 -14.62 12.05 27.11
C THR A 700 -15.70 13.14 27.20
N MET A 701 -15.63 14.20 26.38
CA MET A 701 -16.60 15.30 26.40
C MET A 701 -17.68 15.18 25.32
N VAL A 702 -18.91 15.54 25.69
CA VAL A 702 -20.01 15.76 24.74
C VAL A 702 -19.95 17.19 24.21
N TYR A 703 -20.24 17.40 22.92
CA TYR A 703 -20.18 18.72 22.25
C TYR A 703 -20.95 19.83 22.99
N GLY A 704 -22.19 19.55 23.40
CA GLY A 704 -23.02 20.50 24.13
C GLY A 704 -22.38 20.96 25.43
N SER A 705 -21.78 20.02 26.18
CA SER A 705 -21.02 20.31 27.40
C SER A 705 -19.77 21.14 27.11
N PHE A 706 -18.96 20.75 26.11
CA PHE A 706 -17.76 21.48 25.71
C PHE A 706 -18.07 22.94 25.36
N PHE A 707 -18.97 23.18 24.40
CA PHE A 707 -19.36 24.54 24.00
C PHE A 707 -20.11 25.33 25.09
N ASN A 708 -20.70 24.68 26.09
CA ASN A 708 -21.25 25.37 27.26
C ASN A 708 -20.14 25.85 28.19
N VAL A 709 -19.18 24.99 28.54
CA VAL A 709 -18.05 25.36 29.41
C VAL A 709 -17.15 26.40 28.75
N CYS A 710 -16.94 26.33 27.42
CA CYS A 710 -16.25 27.39 26.66
C CYS A 710 -16.93 28.76 26.83
N ARG A 711 -18.25 28.86 26.61
CA ARG A 711 -19.02 30.10 26.78
C ARG A 711 -18.97 30.66 28.21
N LEU A 712 -19.07 29.78 29.22
CA LEU A 712 -18.94 30.17 30.64
C LEU A 712 -17.57 30.78 30.97
N HIS A 713 -16.53 30.52 30.18
CA HIS A 713 -15.18 31.07 30.34
C HIS A 713 -14.85 32.19 29.34
N GLY A 714 -15.84 32.72 28.62
CA GLY A 714 -15.64 33.76 27.59
C GLY A 714 -14.91 33.27 26.32
N VAL A 715 -14.82 31.95 26.13
CA VAL A 715 -14.25 31.33 24.92
C VAL A 715 -15.38 31.13 23.90
N SER A 716 -15.68 32.21 23.18
CA SER A 716 -16.70 32.23 22.12
C SER A 716 -16.35 33.27 21.06
N TYR A 717 -17.05 33.20 19.92
CA TYR A 717 -16.99 34.19 18.84
C TYR A 717 -18.24 35.08 18.87
N ASP A 718 -18.03 36.39 18.83
CA ASP A 718 -19.06 37.43 18.85
C ASP A 718 -19.39 37.88 17.41
N LEU A 719 -20.68 37.86 17.06
CA LEU A 719 -21.17 38.14 15.71
C LEU A 719 -21.40 39.62 15.43
N HIS A 720 -21.52 40.45 16.47
CA HIS A 720 -21.73 41.89 16.37
C HIS A 720 -20.39 42.62 16.41
N ALA A 721 -19.51 42.23 17.34
CA ALA A 721 -18.15 42.76 17.42
C ALA A 721 -17.17 42.11 16.43
N VAL A 722 -17.56 40.99 15.80
CA VAL A 722 -16.78 40.26 14.77
C VAL A 722 -15.38 39.90 15.31
N LYS A 723 -15.33 39.27 16.49
CA LYS A 723 -14.10 38.94 17.23
C LYS A 723 -14.32 37.80 18.24
N GLY A 724 -13.23 37.24 18.78
CA GLY A 724 -13.28 36.09 19.69
C GLY A 724 -12.82 34.79 19.03
N THR A 725 -13.09 33.63 19.65
CA THR A 725 -12.59 32.33 19.18
C THR A 725 -13.70 31.35 18.79
N ALA A 726 -13.55 30.73 17.62
CA ALA A 726 -14.33 29.61 17.14
C ALA A 726 -13.44 28.35 16.98
N PHE A 727 -14.02 27.16 17.15
CA PHE A 727 -13.30 25.89 17.01
C PHE A 727 -13.58 25.23 15.67
N THR A 728 -12.55 24.80 14.97
CA THR A 728 -12.69 24.03 13.72
C THR A 728 -12.80 22.54 14.08
N LEU A 729 -13.99 21.98 13.89
CA LEU A 729 -14.26 20.56 14.17
C LEU A 729 -13.95 19.73 12.94
N TYR A 730 -13.13 18.69 13.09
CA TYR A 730 -12.82 17.77 11.99
C TYR A 730 -13.63 16.47 12.07
N GLU A 731 -13.85 15.94 13.27
CA GLU A 731 -14.58 14.70 13.48
C GLU A 731 -15.19 14.66 14.89
N SER A 732 -15.52 13.45 15.37
CA SER A 732 -15.89 13.21 16.77
C SER A 732 -14.85 13.77 17.75
N LEU A 733 -15.29 14.47 18.81
CA LEU A 733 -14.41 14.82 19.94
C LEU A 733 -13.70 13.60 20.54
N ALA A 734 -14.22 12.38 20.30
CA ALA A 734 -13.59 11.10 20.63
C ALA A 734 -12.13 10.94 20.17
N SER A 735 -11.69 11.58 19.07
CA SER A 735 -10.27 11.56 18.68
C SER A 735 -9.39 12.55 19.45
N GLY A 736 -10.02 13.48 20.17
CA GLY A 736 -9.41 14.56 20.93
C GLY A 736 -8.74 15.66 20.11
N VAL A 737 -8.86 15.63 18.77
CA VAL A 737 -8.20 16.56 17.84
C VAL A 737 -9.18 17.63 17.36
N ILE A 738 -8.87 18.90 17.61
CA ILE A 738 -9.66 20.05 17.16
C ILE A 738 -8.74 21.19 16.70
N GLY A 739 -9.21 22.01 15.75
CA GLY A 739 -8.57 23.27 15.36
C GLY A 739 -9.22 24.47 16.06
N ALA A 740 -8.60 25.64 15.98
CA ALA A 740 -9.18 26.88 16.48
C ALA A 740 -8.81 28.09 15.62
N VAL A 741 -9.74 29.03 15.52
CA VAL A 741 -9.62 30.30 14.78
C VAL A 741 -10.03 31.43 15.73
N ALA A 742 -9.06 32.27 16.09
CA ALA A 742 -9.24 33.42 16.98
C ALA A 742 -9.10 34.72 16.19
N VAL A 743 -10.15 35.55 16.19
CA VAL A 743 -10.24 36.82 15.47
C VAL A 743 -10.10 37.98 16.45
N GLY A 744 -9.33 39.00 16.09
CA GLY A 744 -9.09 40.20 16.90
C GLY A 744 -8.87 41.46 16.06
N GLU A 745 -8.98 42.61 16.71
CA GLU A 745 -8.74 43.93 16.11
C GLU A 745 -7.27 44.08 15.72
N SER A 746 -6.34 43.80 16.64
CA SER A 746 -4.92 43.62 16.33
C SER A 746 -4.48 42.16 16.38
N LYS A 747 -3.35 41.86 15.73
CA LYS A 747 -2.70 40.54 15.79
C LYS A 747 -2.39 40.11 17.22
N GLN A 748 -2.07 41.07 18.11
CA GLN A 748 -1.83 40.77 19.52
C GLN A 748 -3.11 40.32 20.22
N ASP A 749 -4.27 40.88 19.87
CA ASP A 749 -5.57 40.49 20.44
C ASP A 749 -6.00 39.10 19.95
N ALA A 750 -5.76 38.78 18.68
CA ALA A 750 -5.97 37.45 18.14
C ALA A 750 -5.08 36.41 18.84
N ILE A 751 -3.78 36.71 19.07
CA ILE A 751 -2.88 35.87 19.87
C ILE A 751 -3.38 35.73 21.32
N ASN A 752 -3.78 36.83 21.96
CA ASN A 752 -4.28 36.84 23.33
C ASN A 752 -5.57 36.01 23.48
N SER A 753 -6.48 36.08 22.51
CA SER A 753 -7.72 35.30 22.45
C SER A 753 -7.44 33.80 22.24
N MET A 754 -6.52 33.46 21.32
CA MET A 754 -6.06 32.08 21.12
C MET A 754 -5.40 31.52 22.39
N TYR A 755 -4.51 32.29 23.03
CA TYR A 755 -3.84 31.88 24.27
C TYR A 755 -4.81 31.65 25.42
N ARG A 756 -5.83 32.51 25.59
CA ARG A 756 -6.92 32.28 26.56
C ARG A 756 -7.68 31.00 26.25
N SER A 757 -7.97 30.73 24.98
CA SER A 757 -8.75 29.56 24.54
C SER A 757 -7.98 28.24 24.75
N LEU A 758 -6.71 28.19 24.36
CA LEU A 758 -5.83 27.03 24.60
C LEU A 758 -5.57 26.82 26.11
N GLY A 759 -5.30 27.91 26.84
CA GLY A 759 -5.10 27.88 28.29
C GLY A 759 -6.37 27.50 29.07
N PHE A 760 -7.56 27.78 28.51
CA PHE A 760 -8.83 27.27 29.01
C PHE A 760 -8.92 25.74 28.82
N VAL A 761 -8.68 25.23 27.60
CA VAL A 761 -8.73 23.78 27.34
C VAL A 761 -7.75 23.03 28.25
N GLN A 762 -6.50 23.51 28.35
CA GLN A 762 -5.47 22.92 29.19
C GLN A 762 -5.84 22.87 30.69
N LYS A 763 -6.62 23.84 31.19
CA LYS A 763 -6.99 23.93 32.62
C LYS A 763 -8.29 23.20 32.96
N GLN A 764 -9.31 23.36 32.13
CA GLN A 764 -10.68 22.91 32.45
C GLN A 764 -11.03 21.55 31.83
N VAL A 765 -10.23 21.04 30.89
CA VAL A 765 -10.47 19.74 30.26
C VAL A 765 -9.67 18.62 30.94
N GLY A 766 -8.88 18.85 32.00
CA GLY A 766 -8.46 17.73 32.86
C GLY A 766 -7.47 18.00 34.00
N PRO A 767 -7.46 17.13 35.03
CA PRO A 767 -6.37 17.02 35.99
C PRO A 767 -5.14 16.33 35.38
N ASN A 768 -3.97 16.50 36.02
CA ASN A 768 -2.65 16.07 35.50
C ASN A 768 -2.60 14.62 34.98
N VAL A 769 -2.40 14.46 33.66
CA VAL A 769 -2.13 13.16 33.03
C VAL A 769 -0.71 12.71 33.35
N SER A 770 -0.56 11.57 34.03
CA SER A 770 0.74 10.94 34.29
C SER A 770 1.31 10.32 33.02
N ARG A 771 2.60 10.59 32.73
CA ARG A 771 3.31 10.05 31.55
C ARG A 771 3.33 8.52 31.57
N ARG A 772 2.53 7.87 30.71
CA ARG A 772 2.70 6.45 30.40
C ARG A 772 3.91 6.21 29.48
N LYS A 773 4.49 5.01 29.56
CA LYS A 773 5.70 4.63 28.82
C LYS A 773 5.35 4.27 27.37
N LYS A 774 6.28 4.51 26.45
CA LYS A 774 6.22 4.00 25.07
C LYS A 774 6.18 2.47 25.05
N VAL A 775 5.23 1.92 24.31
CA VAL A 775 5.25 0.56 23.74
C VAL A 775 4.93 0.73 22.25
N GLY A 776 5.34 -0.23 21.40
CA GLY A 776 5.24 -0.10 19.95
C GLY A 776 4.14 -0.95 19.30
N HIS A 777 3.93 -0.70 18.00
CA HIS A 777 2.90 -1.24 17.09
C HIS A 777 1.50 -0.64 17.25
N CYS A 778 1.19 0.28 16.33
CA CYS A 778 -0.09 0.98 16.24
C CYS A 778 -1.23 -0.01 15.95
N THR A 779 -2.26 0.03 16.79
CA THR A 779 -3.57 -0.59 16.54
C THR A 779 -4.65 0.47 16.57
N THR A 780 -5.78 0.24 15.90
CA THR A 780 -6.88 1.22 15.75
C THR A 780 -7.65 1.54 17.03
N SER A 781 -7.24 0.97 18.17
CA SER A 781 -7.83 1.12 19.51
C SER A 781 -6.99 1.94 20.49
N GLU A 782 -5.77 2.37 20.11
CA GLU A 782 -4.95 3.22 20.98
C GLU A 782 -5.37 4.70 20.86
N PRO A 783 -5.61 5.40 21.99
CA PRO A 783 -5.86 6.83 21.96
C PRO A 783 -4.60 7.59 21.52
N TYR A 784 -4.77 8.65 20.74
CA TYR A 784 -3.66 9.46 20.23
C TYR A 784 -2.76 9.94 21.40
N ASP A 785 -1.44 9.86 21.24
CA ASP A 785 -0.48 10.20 22.31
C ASP A 785 0.20 11.57 22.11
N GLY A 786 -0.23 12.33 21.09
CA GLY A 786 0.37 13.62 20.72
C GLY A 786 1.65 13.50 19.87
N THR A 787 1.93 12.35 19.23
CA THR A 787 3.17 12.14 18.45
C THR A 787 3.06 12.22 16.91
N CYS A 788 1.91 12.58 16.36
CA CYS A 788 1.78 12.90 14.92
C CYS A 788 2.38 14.31 14.68
N PRO A 789 2.82 14.67 13.45
CA PRO A 789 3.13 16.07 13.09
C PRO A 789 1.96 17.08 13.21
N ILE A 790 0.84 16.71 13.85
CA ILE A 790 -0.25 17.60 14.27
C ILE A 790 0.15 18.20 15.64
N ALA A 791 0.05 19.52 15.77
CA ALA A 791 0.78 20.38 16.72
C ALA A 791 0.78 19.98 18.21
#